data_AF-A0AAF1AHY8-F1
#
_entry.id   AF-A0AAF1AHY8-F1
#
_cell.length_a   1.000
_cell.length_b   1.000
_cell.length_c   1.000
_cell.angle_alpha   90.00
_cell.angle_beta   90.00
_cell.angle_gamma   90.00
#
_symmetry.space_group_name_H-M   'P 1'
#
loop_
_entity.id
_entity.type
_entity.pdbx_description
1 polymer ?
#
loop_
_entity_poly.entity_id
_entity_poly.type
_entity_poly.pdbx_seq_one_letter_code
_entity_poly.pdbx_strand_id
1 'polypeptide(L)'
;MNRRLRLDISQNNTFLLPRDILAAADHLIGMKFGMGTLDDMNHLKNKRIRSVADLIQDQLGLALVRLENVIRGTIGGALRHKLIPSPQNLVTSTPLTSTYESFFGLHPLSQVLDRTNPLTQIVHGRKLSYLGPGGLTGRTASFRIRDIHPSHYGRICPIDTSEGINVGLIGSLAIHAKIGRGGSLESPFYEISQRSKGARMLYLSPGKDEYYMVAAGNPLALNQGLQEEQVVPARYRQEFLTIAWEQVHLRSIFSFQYFSIGASLIPFIEHNDANRALMSSNMQRQAVPLSRSEKCIVGTGLERQAALDSGVLAIAEHEGKVIYTDTDKILLSGNGDTLNIPLVMYQRSNKNTCMHQKPQVQRGKYIKKGQILAYGAATIGGELALGKNVLVAYMPWEGYNFEDAVLISERLVYEDIYTSFHIRKYEIQTHVTSQGPERVTREIPHLEAHLLRNLDKNGIVMLGSWVETGEILVGKLTPQMVKESSYAPEDRLLRAILGIQVSTSKETCLKLPIGGRGRVIDVRWIQKRVGSSYNPETIRVYILQKREIKVGDKVAGRHGNKGIISKILPRQDMPYLQDGRPVDMVFNPLGVPSRMNVGQIFECSLGLAGGLLDRHYRIAPFDERYEQEASRKLVFSELYQASKQTATPWVFEPEYPGKSRIFDGRTGDPFEQPVIIGKPYILKLIHQVDDKIHGRSSGHYALVTQQPLRGRAKQGGQRVGEMEVWALEGFGVAYILQEMLTYKSDHIRARQEVLGTTIIGGAIPNPEDAPESFRLLVRELRSLALELNHFFVSEKTFKIKRKEA
;
A
#
# COMPACT_ATOMS: atom_id res chain seq x y z
N MET A 1 -2.14 -8.58 -38.80
CA MET A 1 -1.64 -8.55 -40.19
C MET A 1 -2.78 -8.55 -41.19
N ASN A 2 -3.55 -9.66 -41.31
CA ASN A 2 -4.72 -9.77 -42.19
C ASN A 2 -5.66 -8.56 -42.21
N ARG A 3 -6.10 -8.08 -41.04
CA ARG A 3 -7.01 -6.91 -40.97
C ARG A 3 -6.40 -5.61 -41.49
N ARG A 4 -5.08 -5.40 -41.33
CA ARG A 4 -4.40 -4.17 -41.74
C ARG A 4 -4.06 -4.19 -43.23
N LEU A 5 -3.55 -5.32 -43.72
CA LEU A 5 -3.13 -5.54 -45.11
C LEU A 5 -4.26 -6.05 -46.02
N ARG A 6 -5.48 -6.21 -45.48
CA ARG A 6 -6.65 -6.78 -46.17
C ARG A 6 -6.37 -8.14 -46.82
N LEU A 7 -5.63 -8.99 -46.10
CA LEU A 7 -5.31 -10.35 -46.53
C LEU A 7 -6.29 -11.35 -45.92
N ASP A 8 -6.65 -12.38 -46.68
CA ASP A 8 -7.48 -13.49 -46.22
C ASP A 8 -6.62 -14.76 -46.08
N ILE A 9 -5.83 -14.80 -45.01
CA ILE A 9 -4.95 -15.93 -44.65
C ILE A 9 -5.52 -16.59 -43.39
N SER A 10 -5.40 -17.91 -43.26
CA SER A 10 -5.85 -18.63 -42.07
C SER A 10 -5.20 -18.09 -40.79
N GLN A 11 -5.99 -17.91 -39.72
CA GLN A 11 -5.50 -17.43 -38.41
C GLN A 11 -4.53 -18.41 -37.74
N ASN A 12 -4.51 -19.68 -38.15
CA ASN A 12 -3.65 -20.71 -37.58
C ASN A 12 -2.20 -20.62 -38.10
N ASN A 13 -1.96 -19.88 -39.18
CA ASN A 13 -0.61 -19.72 -39.70
C ASN A 13 0.12 -18.62 -38.92
N THR A 14 1.13 -19.01 -38.14
CA THR A 14 1.96 -18.11 -37.35
C THR A 14 3.26 -17.70 -38.05
N PHE A 15 3.55 -18.25 -39.24
CA PHE A 15 4.75 -17.95 -40.01
C PHE A 15 4.49 -16.81 -41.00
N LEU A 16 5.53 -16.02 -41.26
CA LEU A 16 5.48 -14.93 -42.24
C LEU A 16 5.48 -15.51 -43.65
N LEU A 17 4.46 -15.20 -44.46
CA LEU A 17 4.40 -15.60 -45.86
C LEU A 17 5.01 -14.52 -46.77
N PRO A 18 5.57 -14.87 -47.94
CA PRO A 18 6.04 -13.87 -48.91
C PRO A 18 4.96 -12.84 -49.29
N ARG A 19 3.69 -13.27 -49.35
CA ARG A 19 2.54 -12.39 -49.61
C ARG A 19 2.37 -11.30 -48.56
N ASP A 20 2.70 -11.57 -47.29
CA ASP A 20 2.62 -10.59 -46.21
C ASP A 20 3.63 -9.46 -46.42
N ILE A 21 4.85 -9.81 -46.87
CA ILE A 21 5.93 -8.86 -47.15
C ILE A 21 5.56 -7.96 -48.32
N LEU A 22 5.06 -8.55 -49.42
CA LEU A 22 4.64 -7.80 -50.60
C LEU A 22 3.49 -6.83 -50.26
N ALA A 23 2.47 -7.29 -49.54
CA ALA A 23 1.35 -6.45 -49.13
C ALA A 23 1.78 -5.35 -48.15
N ALA A 24 2.75 -5.63 -47.26
CA ALA A 24 3.31 -4.61 -46.37
C ALA A 24 4.11 -3.54 -47.15
N ALA A 25 4.90 -3.94 -48.15
CA ALA A 25 5.64 -3.03 -49.00
C ALA A 25 4.70 -2.14 -49.83
N ASP A 26 3.67 -2.74 -50.44
CA ASP A 26 2.63 -2.00 -51.19
C ASP A 26 1.90 -0.99 -50.29
N HIS A 27 1.50 -1.40 -49.08
CA HIS A 27 0.88 -0.50 -48.10
C HIS A 27 1.81 0.67 -47.72
N LEU A 28 3.11 0.43 -47.57
CA LEU A 28 4.09 1.47 -47.25
C LEU A 28 4.28 2.46 -48.42
N ILE A 29 4.30 1.96 -49.66
CA ILE A 29 4.33 2.80 -50.86
C ILE A 29 3.05 3.65 -50.92
N GLY A 30 1.88 3.05 -50.70
CA GLY A 30 0.60 3.75 -50.64
C GLY A 30 0.58 4.87 -49.60
N MET A 31 1.10 4.63 -48.39
CA MET A 31 1.21 5.67 -47.36
C MET A 31 2.10 6.84 -47.79
N LYS A 32 3.20 6.59 -48.52
CA LYS A 32 4.06 7.66 -49.06
C LYS A 32 3.31 8.57 -50.04
N PHE A 33 2.36 8.02 -50.80
CA PHE A 33 1.47 8.77 -51.69
C PHE A 33 0.20 9.30 -51.01
N GLY A 34 0.11 9.25 -49.68
CA GLY A 34 -1.04 9.76 -48.92
C GLY A 34 -2.26 8.82 -48.92
N MET A 35 -2.15 7.61 -49.47
CA MET A 35 -3.20 6.59 -49.44
C MET A 35 -3.14 5.82 -48.11
N GLY A 36 -3.65 6.43 -47.03
CA GLY A 36 -3.81 5.75 -45.74
C GLY A 36 -3.67 6.66 -44.51
N THR A 37 -3.82 6.08 -43.32
CA THR A 37 -3.63 6.75 -42.04
C THR A 37 -2.48 6.15 -41.26
N LEU A 38 -1.68 7.02 -40.62
CA LEU A 38 -0.61 6.64 -39.70
C LEU A 38 -1.20 6.00 -38.44
N ASP A 39 -0.47 5.03 -37.89
CA ASP A 39 -0.87 4.36 -36.66
C ASP A 39 -0.41 5.15 -35.44
N ASP A 40 -1.34 5.41 -34.52
CA ASP A 40 -1.00 5.92 -33.19
C ASP A 40 -0.54 4.77 -32.29
N MET A 41 0.76 4.76 -31.96
CA MET A 41 1.37 3.79 -31.06
C MET A 41 0.70 3.73 -29.68
N ASN A 42 0.16 4.83 -29.19
CA ASN A 42 -0.40 4.92 -27.84
C ASN A 42 -1.83 4.43 -27.73
N HIS A 43 -2.54 4.37 -28.85
CA HIS A 43 -3.91 3.88 -28.88
C HIS A 43 -3.99 2.43 -28.40
N LEU A 44 -4.94 2.13 -27.50
CA LEU A 44 -5.18 0.78 -27.00
C LEU A 44 -5.56 -0.27 -28.06
N LYS A 45 -5.84 0.11 -29.32
CA LYS A 45 -6.03 -0.85 -30.42
C LYS A 45 -4.72 -1.50 -30.85
N ASN A 46 -3.60 -0.80 -30.60
CA ASN A 46 -2.24 -1.22 -30.93
C ASN A 46 -1.49 -1.77 -29.71
N LYS A 47 -2.14 -1.81 -28.54
CA LYS A 47 -1.60 -2.36 -27.29
C LYS A 47 -2.42 -3.59 -26.87
N ARG A 48 -1.74 -4.61 -26.34
CA ARG A 48 -2.38 -5.79 -25.75
C ARG A 48 -2.00 -5.91 -24.28
N ILE A 49 -2.93 -6.37 -23.46
CA ILE A 49 -2.62 -6.81 -22.10
C ILE A 49 -2.02 -8.21 -22.18
N ARG A 50 -0.92 -8.39 -21.45
CA ARG A 50 -0.35 -9.70 -21.16
C ARG A 50 -0.85 -10.12 -19.78
N SER A 51 -1.62 -11.19 -19.73
CA SER A 51 -2.08 -11.79 -18.49
C SER A 51 -0.97 -12.56 -17.80
N VAL A 52 -1.21 -12.97 -16.55
CA VAL A 52 -0.29 -13.86 -15.82
C VAL A 52 -0.08 -15.17 -16.57
N ALA A 53 -1.12 -15.70 -17.21
CA ALA A 53 -1.03 -16.92 -18.02
C ALA A 53 -0.08 -16.74 -19.22
N ASP A 54 -0.16 -15.61 -19.93
CA ASP A 54 0.73 -15.31 -21.06
C ASP A 54 2.20 -15.21 -20.63
N LEU A 55 2.45 -14.63 -19.45
CA LEU A 55 3.81 -14.48 -18.92
C LEU A 55 4.40 -15.83 -18.48
N ILE A 56 3.59 -16.66 -17.81
CA ILE A 56 4.01 -18.01 -17.41
C ILE A 56 4.20 -18.90 -18.62
N GLN A 57 3.33 -18.80 -19.63
CA GLN A 57 3.43 -19.59 -20.86
C GLN A 57 4.76 -19.35 -21.58
N ASP A 58 5.20 -18.09 -21.70
CA ASP A 58 6.50 -17.76 -22.30
C ASP A 58 7.66 -18.38 -21.50
N GLN A 59 7.64 -18.25 -20.17
CA GLN A 59 8.68 -18.82 -19.32
C GLN A 59 8.69 -20.36 -19.35
N LEU A 60 7.50 -20.97 -19.40
CA LEU A 60 7.35 -22.41 -19.55
C LEU A 60 7.89 -22.87 -20.91
N GLY A 61 7.63 -22.13 -21.98
CA GLY A 61 8.20 -22.40 -23.31
C GLY A 61 9.73 -22.42 -23.27
N LEU A 62 10.36 -21.42 -22.64
CA LEU A 62 11.81 -21.38 -22.43
C LEU A 62 12.32 -22.55 -21.58
N ALA A 63 11.58 -22.93 -20.55
CA ALA A 63 11.91 -24.08 -19.70
C ALA A 63 11.85 -25.40 -20.48
N LEU A 64 10.87 -25.56 -21.38
CA LEU A 64 10.73 -26.73 -22.24
C LEU A 64 11.89 -26.84 -23.24
N VAL A 65 12.32 -25.72 -23.83
CA VAL A 65 13.52 -25.70 -24.71
C VAL A 65 14.78 -26.08 -23.93
N ARG A 66 14.93 -25.63 -22.68
CA ARG A 66 16.03 -26.04 -21.81
C ARG A 66 15.97 -27.54 -21.49
N LEU A 67 14.78 -28.05 -21.19
CA LEU A 67 14.55 -29.47 -20.92
C LEU A 67 14.88 -30.32 -22.16
N GLU A 68 14.47 -29.89 -23.35
CA GLU A 68 14.80 -30.53 -24.63
C GLU A 68 16.33 -30.61 -24.83
N ASN A 69 17.06 -29.53 -24.53
CA ASN A 69 18.52 -29.51 -24.62
C ASN A 69 19.19 -30.49 -23.64
N VAL A 70 18.70 -30.56 -22.40
CA VAL A 70 19.17 -31.54 -21.40
C VAL A 70 18.92 -32.96 -21.87
N ILE A 71 17.69 -33.24 -22.34
CA ILE A 71 17.33 -34.57 -22.87
C ILE A 71 18.23 -34.93 -24.05
N ARG A 72 18.41 -34.03 -25.02
CA ARG A 72 19.29 -34.26 -26.17
C ARG A 72 20.74 -34.55 -25.75
N GLY A 73 21.25 -33.84 -24.75
CA GLY A 73 22.56 -34.11 -24.16
C GLY A 73 22.65 -35.49 -23.50
N THR A 74 21.65 -35.86 -22.69
CA THR A 74 21.60 -37.18 -22.03
C THR A 74 21.48 -38.33 -23.03
N ILE A 75 20.68 -38.17 -24.09
CA ILE A 75 20.57 -39.15 -25.19
C ILE A 75 21.93 -39.29 -25.89
N GLY A 76 22.58 -38.17 -26.22
CA GLY A 76 23.93 -38.19 -26.81
C GLY A 76 24.96 -38.90 -25.93
N GLY A 77 24.89 -38.71 -24.61
CA GLY A 77 25.74 -39.41 -23.64
C GLY A 77 25.40 -40.91 -23.53
N ALA A 78 24.12 -41.27 -23.45
CA ALA A 78 23.67 -42.66 -23.36
C ALA A 78 24.06 -43.47 -24.60
N LEU A 79 23.95 -42.86 -25.80
CA LEU A 79 24.40 -43.47 -27.05
C LEU A 79 25.92 -43.73 -27.07
N ARG A 80 26.73 -42.81 -26.53
CA ARG A 80 28.20 -43.00 -26.41
C ARG A 80 28.56 -44.14 -25.46
N HIS A 81 27.78 -44.36 -24.42
CA HIS A 81 28.03 -45.37 -23.38
C HIS A 81 27.24 -46.69 -23.56
N LYS A 82 26.51 -46.87 -24.67
CA LYS A 82 25.64 -48.05 -24.94
C LYS A 82 24.65 -48.38 -23.81
N LEU A 83 24.14 -47.35 -23.11
CA LEU A 83 23.13 -47.50 -22.07
C LEU A 83 21.74 -47.43 -22.71
N ILE A 84 20.80 -48.28 -22.26
CA ILE A 84 19.38 -48.19 -22.65
C ILE A 84 18.73 -47.06 -21.84
N PRO A 85 18.36 -45.93 -22.45
CA PRO A 85 17.77 -44.83 -21.70
C PRO A 85 16.32 -45.16 -21.32
N SER A 86 15.98 -45.08 -20.04
CA SER A 86 14.59 -45.13 -19.56
C SER A 86 13.98 -43.73 -19.52
N PRO A 87 12.65 -43.57 -19.70
CA PRO A 87 11.99 -42.25 -19.63
C PRO A 87 12.25 -41.50 -18.31
N GLN A 88 12.36 -42.23 -17.19
CA GLN A 88 12.64 -41.68 -15.88
C GLN A 88 14.06 -41.10 -15.75
N ASN A 89 15.04 -41.69 -16.45
CA ASN A 89 16.41 -41.21 -16.44
C ASN A 89 16.65 -40.07 -17.44
N LEU A 90 15.77 -39.90 -18.42
CA LEU A 90 15.84 -38.85 -19.42
C LEU A 90 15.22 -37.53 -18.94
N VAL A 91 14.07 -37.59 -18.26
CA VAL A 91 13.29 -36.41 -17.89
C VAL A 91 13.67 -35.94 -16.49
N THR A 92 14.33 -34.78 -16.41
CA THR A 92 14.62 -34.10 -15.14
C THR A 92 13.65 -32.95 -14.91
N SER A 93 13.13 -32.80 -13.69
CA SER A 93 12.21 -31.71 -13.33
C SER A 93 12.92 -30.41 -12.96
N THR A 94 14.26 -30.41 -12.91
CA THR A 94 15.06 -29.27 -12.45
C THR A 94 14.89 -28.01 -13.30
N PRO A 95 14.82 -28.04 -14.66
CA PRO A 95 14.65 -26.82 -15.44
C PRO A 95 13.26 -26.19 -15.26
N LEU A 96 12.24 -27.02 -15.04
CA LEU A 96 10.86 -26.58 -14.81
C LEU A 96 10.71 -25.95 -13.43
N THR A 97 11.16 -26.66 -12.39
CA THR A 97 11.11 -26.18 -11.00
C THR A 97 11.91 -24.90 -10.81
N SER A 98 13.13 -24.82 -11.34
CA SER A 98 13.95 -23.59 -11.25
C SER A 98 13.32 -22.40 -11.96
N THR A 99 12.67 -22.61 -13.10
CA THR A 99 12.00 -21.54 -13.84
C THR A 99 10.77 -21.05 -13.09
N TYR A 100 10.00 -21.97 -12.51
CA TYR A 100 8.84 -21.64 -11.68
C TYR A 100 9.24 -20.85 -10.43
N GLU A 101 10.25 -21.31 -9.70
CA GLU A 101 10.78 -20.62 -8.52
C GLU A 101 11.34 -19.24 -8.87
N SER A 102 12.06 -19.12 -9.98
CA SER A 102 12.58 -17.84 -10.48
C SER A 102 11.45 -16.88 -10.87
N PHE A 103 10.41 -17.36 -11.55
CA PHE A 103 9.27 -16.53 -11.94
C PHE A 103 8.54 -15.98 -10.72
N PHE A 104 8.13 -16.82 -9.77
CA PHE A 104 7.38 -16.34 -8.61
C PHE A 104 8.25 -15.60 -7.58
N GLY A 105 9.54 -15.93 -7.49
CA GLY A 105 10.47 -15.34 -6.52
C GLY A 105 11.16 -14.05 -6.97
N LEU A 106 11.50 -13.91 -8.25
CA LEU A 106 12.35 -12.82 -8.77
C LEU A 106 11.69 -11.94 -9.83
N HIS A 107 10.61 -12.39 -10.46
CA HIS A 107 10.01 -11.63 -11.55
C HIS A 107 9.47 -10.27 -11.05
N PRO A 108 9.79 -9.13 -11.70
CA PRO A 108 9.41 -7.80 -11.21
C PRO A 108 7.89 -7.57 -11.07
N LEU A 109 7.08 -8.29 -11.84
CA LEU A 109 5.62 -8.26 -11.76
C LEU A 109 5.03 -9.22 -10.72
N SER A 110 5.83 -10.15 -10.16
CA SER A 110 5.43 -10.99 -9.03
C SER A 110 5.63 -10.19 -7.74
N GLN A 111 4.57 -9.51 -7.30
CA GLN A 111 4.61 -8.62 -6.14
C GLN A 111 3.93 -9.25 -4.93
N VAL A 112 4.45 -8.96 -3.73
CA VAL A 112 3.78 -9.35 -2.49
C VAL A 112 2.42 -8.66 -2.43
N LEU A 113 1.36 -9.45 -2.33
CA LEU A 113 -0.01 -8.94 -2.30
C LEU A 113 -0.21 -7.95 -1.15
N ASP A 114 -0.50 -6.70 -1.49
CA ASP A 114 -0.86 -5.66 -0.53
C ASP A 114 -2.22 -5.95 0.13
N ARG A 115 -2.17 -6.41 1.38
CA ARG A 115 -3.33 -6.76 2.23
C ARG A 115 -3.48 -5.78 3.38
N THR A 116 -3.46 -4.48 3.10
CA THR A 116 -3.74 -3.47 4.13
C THR A 116 -5.21 -3.56 4.58
N ASN A 117 -6.14 -3.50 3.63
CA ASN A 117 -7.59 -3.66 3.82
C ASN A 117 -8.21 -4.37 2.60
N PRO A 118 -9.51 -4.72 2.61
CA PRO A 118 -10.15 -5.47 1.50
C PRO A 118 -10.10 -4.75 0.14
N LEU A 119 -10.27 -3.42 0.12
CA LEU A 119 -10.22 -2.61 -1.11
C LEU A 119 -8.84 -2.69 -1.78
N THR A 120 -7.77 -2.62 -0.98
CA THR A 120 -6.40 -2.70 -1.48
C THR A 120 -6.13 -4.00 -2.23
N GLN A 121 -6.73 -5.12 -1.79
CA GLN A 121 -6.56 -6.43 -2.43
C GLN A 121 -7.17 -6.45 -3.83
N ILE A 122 -8.39 -5.94 -3.98
CA ILE A 122 -9.08 -5.86 -5.26
C ILE A 122 -8.32 -4.94 -6.22
N VAL A 123 -7.96 -3.73 -5.75
CA VAL A 123 -7.27 -2.76 -6.60
C VAL A 123 -5.92 -3.31 -7.05
N HIS A 124 -5.16 -3.96 -6.17
CA HIS A 124 -3.87 -4.55 -6.52
C HIS A 124 -4.00 -5.66 -7.57
N GLY A 125 -5.01 -6.54 -7.44
CA GLY A 125 -5.30 -7.57 -8.44
C GLY A 125 -5.74 -7.03 -9.81
N ARG A 126 -6.19 -5.77 -9.88
CA ARG A 126 -6.63 -5.08 -11.11
C ARG A 126 -5.66 -4.03 -11.63
N LYS A 127 -4.41 -4.02 -11.16
CA LYS A 127 -3.38 -3.10 -11.66
C LYS A 127 -2.86 -3.55 -13.03
N LEU A 128 -2.61 -2.57 -13.88
CA LEU A 128 -1.88 -2.72 -15.13
C LEU A 128 -0.50 -2.06 -15.00
N SER A 129 0.49 -2.61 -15.68
CA SER A 129 1.86 -2.09 -15.67
C SER A 129 2.43 -2.11 -17.09
N TYR A 130 3.00 -0.99 -17.51
CA TYR A 130 3.87 -0.91 -18.69
C TYR A 130 5.31 -1.33 -18.39
N LEU A 131 5.66 -1.49 -17.11
CA LEU A 131 6.98 -1.90 -16.64
C LEU A 131 7.13 -3.43 -16.68
N GLY A 132 8.37 -3.90 -16.78
CA GLY A 132 8.74 -5.32 -16.69
C GLY A 132 9.55 -5.81 -17.88
N PRO A 133 9.94 -7.09 -17.92
CA PRO A 133 10.65 -7.67 -19.05
C PRO A 133 9.87 -7.50 -20.37
N GLY A 134 10.52 -6.94 -21.40
CA GLY A 134 9.89 -6.61 -22.67
C GLY A 134 9.00 -5.35 -22.65
N GLY A 135 8.92 -4.65 -21.51
CA GLY A 135 8.22 -3.38 -21.35
C GLY A 135 9.17 -2.18 -21.25
N LEU A 136 8.70 -1.13 -20.59
CA LEU A 136 9.46 0.11 -20.38
C LEU A 136 10.13 0.14 -19.02
N THR A 137 11.07 1.05 -18.83
CA THR A 137 11.58 1.41 -17.51
C THR A 137 11.06 2.80 -17.12
N GLY A 138 10.92 3.05 -15.82
CA GLY A 138 10.46 4.37 -15.35
C GLY A 138 11.34 5.53 -15.81
N ARG A 139 12.63 5.29 -16.09
CA ARG A 139 13.54 6.35 -16.58
C ARG A 139 13.49 6.56 -18.09
N THR A 140 13.23 5.50 -18.87
CA THR A 140 13.23 5.56 -20.33
C THR A 140 11.85 5.89 -20.93
N ALA A 141 10.79 5.82 -20.13
CA ALA A 141 9.44 6.08 -20.62
C ALA A 141 9.21 7.56 -20.94
N SER A 142 8.78 7.83 -22.18
CA SER A 142 8.46 9.17 -22.66
C SER A 142 7.15 9.72 -22.09
N PHE A 143 7.00 11.05 -22.15
CA PHE A 143 5.79 11.74 -21.69
C PHE A 143 4.52 11.22 -22.38
N ARG A 144 4.57 11.05 -23.72
CA ARG A 144 3.44 10.57 -24.52
C ARG A 144 2.88 9.22 -24.08
N ILE A 145 3.70 8.34 -23.48
CA ILE A 145 3.23 7.03 -23.02
C ILE A 145 2.55 7.14 -21.64
N ARG A 146 2.96 8.13 -20.84
CA ARG A 146 2.41 8.40 -19.51
C ARG A 146 1.08 9.14 -19.58
N ASP A 147 0.84 9.86 -20.66
CA ASP A 147 -0.38 10.63 -20.87
C ASP A 147 -1.64 9.76 -20.95
N ILE A 148 -2.76 10.38 -20.59
CA ILE A 148 -4.08 9.77 -20.68
C ILE A 148 -4.56 9.89 -22.12
N HIS A 149 -4.54 8.76 -22.83
CA HIS A 149 -5.02 8.71 -24.21
C HIS A 149 -6.56 8.55 -24.24
N PRO A 150 -7.31 9.20 -25.18
CA PRO A 150 -8.77 9.08 -25.28
C PRO A 150 -9.31 7.64 -25.33
N SER A 151 -8.62 6.73 -26.02
CA SER A 151 -8.92 5.29 -26.00
C SER A 151 -8.99 4.63 -24.61
N HIS A 152 -8.42 5.22 -23.55
CA HIS A 152 -8.52 4.75 -22.16
C HIS A 152 -9.95 4.80 -21.60
N TYR A 153 -10.82 5.62 -22.20
CA TYR A 153 -12.19 5.86 -21.75
C TYR A 153 -12.97 4.54 -21.53
N GLY A 154 -13.38 4.28 -20.28
CA GLY A 154 -14.12 3.08 -19.89
C GLY A 154 -13.29 1.80 -19.80
N ARG A 155 -11.96 1.90 -19.90
CA ARG A 155 -11.03 0.75 -19.98
C ARG A 155 -9.93 0.84 -18.93
N ILE A 156 -9.23 1.98 -18.90
CA ILE A 156 -8.20 2.29 -17.91
C ILE A 156 -8.67 3.53 -17.15
N CYS A 157 -8.57 3.49 -15.82
CA CYS A 157 -8.95 4.64 -15.02
C CYS A 157 -8.00 5.82 -15.28
N PRO A 158 -8.53 7.02 -15.58
CA PRO A 158 -7.70 8.21 -15.79
C PRO A 158 -7.18 8.82 -14.47
N ILE A 159 -7.81 8.48 -13.33
CA ILE A 159 -7.47 9.03 -12.02
C ILE A 159 -6.44 8.14 -11.30
N ASP A 160 -6.64 6.82 -11.28
CA ASP A 160 -5.89 5.92 -10.40
C ASP A 160 -4.57 5.46 -11.05
N THR A 161 -3.49 6.18 -10.71
CA THR A 161 -2.12 5.90 -11.12
C THR A 161 -1.15 6.00 -9.95
N SER A 162 0.06 5.44 -10.07
CA SER A 162 1.10 5.62 -9.05
C SER A 162 1.65 7.06 -9.05
N GLU A 163 1.92 7.62 -7.87
CA GLU A 163 2.65 8.88 -7.74
C GLU A 163 4.17 8.69 -7.97
N GLY A 164 4.87 9.77 -8.33
CA GLY A 164 6.33 9.76 -8.51
C GLY A 164 6.79 9.26 -9.89
N ILE A 165 7.96 8.62 -9.96
CA ILE A 165 8.61 8.26 -11.23
C ILE A 165 7.80 7.31 -12.11
N ASN A 166 6.85 6.55 -11.54
CA ASN A 166 6.03 5.58 -12.26
C ASN A 166 4.67 6.13 -12.72
N VAL A 167 4.41 7.42 -12.54
CA VAL A 167 3.15 8.07 -12.97
C VAL A 167 2.82 7.78 -14.43
N GLY A 168 1.58 7.39 -14.71
CA GLY A 168 1.10 7.00 -16.05
C GLY A 168 1.55 5.61 -16.51
N LEU A 169 2.54 4.98 -15.88
CA LEU A 169 3.05 3.66 -16.25
C LEU A 169 2.39 2.51 -15.48
N ILE A 170 1.91 2.81 -14.28
CA ILE A 170 1.12 1.89 -13.47
C ILE A 170 -0.25 2.54 -13.27
N GLY A 171 -1.30 1.83 -13.67
CA GLY A 171 -2.68 2.28 -13.54
C GLY A 171 -3.60 1.15 -13.10
N SER A 172 -4.88 1.45 -12.92
CA SER A 172 -5.90 0.44 -12.62
C SER A 172 -6.93 0.35 -13.72
N LEU A 173 -7.46 -0.87 -13.93
CA LEU A 173 -8.56 -1.08 -14.85
C LEU A 173 -9.83 -0.38 -14.36
N ALA A 174 -10.64 0.12 -15.30
CA ALA A 174 -11.96 0.62 -14.98
C ALA A 174 -12.87 -0.52 -14.48
N ILE A 175 -13.95 -0.21 -13.75
CA ILE A 175 -14.80 -1.21 -13.09
C ILE A 175 -15.34 -2.28 -14.06
N HIS A 176 -15.90 -1.85 -15.19
CA HIS A 176 -16.53 -2.75 -16.16
C HIS A 176 -15.61 -3.15 -17.33
N ALA A 177 -14.33 -2.80 -17.27
CA ALA A 177 -13.38 -3.20 -18.29
C ALA A 177 -13.18 -4.72 -18.28
N LYS A 178 -13.23 -5.34 -19.46
CA LYS A 178 -12.99 -6.78 -19.66
C LYS A 178 -11.81 -7.00 -20.60
N ILE A 179 -11.05 -8.06 -20.35
CA ILE A 179 -9.99 -8.51 -21.26
C ILE A 179 -10.61 -9.49 -22.27
N GLY A 180 -10.62 -9.12 -23.54
CA GLY A 180 -11.08 -9.96 -24.65
C GLY A 180 -10.09 -11.08 -24.99
N ARG A 181 -10.47 -12.00 -25.90
CA ARG A 181 -9.67 -13.20 -26.25
C ARG A 181 -8.25 -12.88 -26.76
N GLY A 182 -8.05 -11.73 -27.40
CA GLY A 182 -6.75 -11.28 -27.91
C GLY A 182 -5.98 -10.36 -26.97
N GLY A 183 -6.37 -10.25 -25.69
CA GLY A 183 -5.77 -9.31 -24.74
C GLY A 183 -6.18 -7.85 -24.96
N SER A 184 -7.18 -7.57 -25.79
CA SER A 184 -7.73 -6.22 -25.99
C SER A 184 -8.66 -5.83 -24.86
N LEU A 185 -8.58 -4.58 -24.41
CA LEU A 185 -9.49 -4.04 -23.40
C LEU A 185 -10.84 -3.63 -24.01
N GLU A 186 -11.91 -4.24 -23.52
CA GLU A 186 -13.27 -3.99 -23.97
C GLU A 186 -14.07 -3.27 -22.88
N SER A 187 -14.96 -2.37 -23.30
CA SER A 187 -15.89 -1.66 -22.41
C SER A 187 -17.33 -1.88 -22.88
N PRO A 188 -18.31 -2.03 -21.96
CA PRO A 188 -19.69 -2.29 -22.33
C PRO A 188 -20.47 -1.00 -22.66
N PHE A 189 -21.33 -1.06 -23.66
CA PHE A 189 -22.23 0.02 -24.04
C PHE A 189 -23.63 -0.52 -24.35
N TYR A 190 -24.66 0.30 -24.23
CA TYR A 190 -26.00 -0.04 -24.70
C TYR A 190 -26.18 0.38 -26.16
N GLU A 191 -26.69 -0.54 -26.96
CA GLU A 191 -27.08 -0.27 -28.34
C GLU A 191 -28.42 0.46 -28.39
N ILE A 192 -28.47 1.56 -29.16
CA ILE A 192 -29.68 2.31 -29.43
C ILE A 192 -30.15 1.90 -30.82
N SER A 193 -31.25 1.15 -30.88
CA SER A 193 -31.87 0.77 -32.16
C SER A 193 -33.23 1.45 -32.29
N GLN A 194 -33.54 2.02 -33.46
CA GLN A 194 -34.84 2.66 -33.72
C GLN A 194 -36.05 1.68 -33.70
N ARG A 195 -35.81 0.36 -33.77
CA ARG A 195 -36.88 -0.64 -33.99
C ARG A 195 -37.01 -1.74 -32.92
N SER A 196 -36.12 -1.84 -31.94
CA SER A 196 -36.21 -2.89 -30.91
C SER A 196 -36.54 -2.31 -29.53
N LYS A 197 -37.54 -2.91 -28.86
CA LYS A 197 -37.90 -2.62 -27.46
C LYS A 197 -36.90 -3.22 -26.45
N GLY A 198 -35.80 -3.82 -26.90
CA GLY A 198 -34.84 -4.52 -26.06
C GLY A 198 -33.49 -3.80 -25.96
N ALA A 199 -33.04 -3.50 -24.75
CA ALA A 199 -31.70 -2.96 -24.53
C ALA A 199 -30.64 -4.06 -24.69
N ARG A 200 -29.85 -4.01 -25.78
CA ARG A 200 -28.72 -4.94 -26.00
C ARG A 200 -27.42 -4.32 -25.50
N MET A 201 -26.69 -5.06 -24.66
CA MET A 201 -25.37 -4.65 -24.19
C MET A 201 -24.28 -5.22 -25.11
N LEU A 202 -23.38 -4.37 -25.60
CA LEU A 202 -22.27 -4.73 -26.48
C LEU A 202 -20.94 -4.36 -25.83
N TYR A 203 -19.98 -5.29 -25.84
CA TYR A 203 -18.59 -5.02 -25.44
C TYR A 203 -17.78 -4.58 -26.65
N LEU A 204 -17.20 -3.39 -26.60
CA LEU A 204 -16.45 -2.82 -27.71
C LEU A 204 -14.95 -2.71 -27.41
N SER A 205 -14.16 -3.26 -28.33
CA SER A 205 -12.71 -3.06 -28.36
C SER A 205 -12.37 -1.66 -28.87
N PRO A 206 -11.19 -1.11 -28.53
CA PRO A 206 -10.85 0.29 -28.80
C PRO A 206 -10.85 0.62 -30.29
N GLY A 207 -10.54 -0.35 -31.16
CA GLY A 207 -10.58 -0.15 -32.61
C GLY A 207 -11.96 -0.29 -33.25
N LYS A 208 -12.94 -0.92 -32.58
CA LYS A 208 -14.34 -0.94 -33.06
C LYS A 208 -15.10 0.30 -32.60
N ASP A 209 -14.75 0.79 -31.42
CA ASP A 209 -15.29 1.97 -30.77
C ASP A 209 -15.22 3.23 -31.66
N GLU A 210 -14.16 3.40 -32.46
CA GLU A 210 -14.00 4.53 -33.38
C GLU A 210 -15.06 4.64 -34.48
N TYR A 211 -15.78 3.55 -34.79
CA TYR A 211 -16.83 3.52 -35.81
C TYR A 211 -18.23 3.87 -35.28
N TYR A 212 -18.39 3.96 -33.96
CA TYR A 212 -19.68 4.24 -33.34
C TYR A 212 -19.68 5.64 -32.72
N MET A 213 -20.86 6.27 -32.70
CA MET A 213 -21.11 7.52 -31.99
C MET A 213 -21.66 7.16 -30.61
N VAL A 214 -20.89 7.45 -29.57
CA VAL A 214 -21.17 7.01 -28.20
C VAL A 214 -21.59 8.20 -27.34
N ALA A 215 -22.85 8.28 -26.94
CA ALA A 215 -23.34 9.30 -26.02
C ALA A 215 -22.91 9.03 -24.57
N ALA A 216 -22.58 10.10 -23.85
CA ALA A 216 -22.21 10.03 -22.43
C ALA A 216 -23.42 10.03 -21.47
N GLY A 217 -24.60 10.42 -21.94
CA GLY A 217 -25.82 10.63 -21.13
C GLY A 217 -27.07 9.90 -21.61
N ASN A 218 -28.19 10.20 -20.96
CA ASN A 218 -29.53 9.71 -21.29
C ASN A 218 -30.42 10.89 -21.75
N PRO A 219 -31.36 10.67 -22.69
CA PRO A 219 -32.29 11.69 -23.17
C PRO A 219 -33.31 12.07 -22.08
N LEU A 220 -33.68 11.14 -21.19
CA LEU A 220 -34.65 11.34 -20.10
C LEU A 220 -34.19 12.33 -19.01
N ALA A 221 -32.92 12.77 -19.03
CA ALA A 221 -32.43 13.83 -18.15
C ALA A 221 -32.77 15.24 -18.68
N LEU A 222 -33.17 15.34 -19.95
CA LEU A 222 -33.61 16.58 -20.58
C LEU A 222 -35.15 16.56 -20.61
N ASN A 223 -35.76 17.32 -19.71
CA ASN A 223 -37.16 17.79 -19.70
C ASN A 223 -38.20 16.89 -20.39
N GLN A 224 -39.07 16.24 -19.60
CA GLN A 224 -40.19 15.40 -20.08
C GLN A 224 -41.23 16.11 -20.98
N GLY A 225 -41.08 17.40 -21.28
CA GLY A 225 -42.08 18.21 -21.98
C GLY A 225 -41.66 18.79 -23.33
N LEU A 226 -40.40 18.64 -23.79
CA LEU A 226 -39.94 19.26 -25.03
C LEU A 226 -39.26 18.22 -25.93
N GLN A 227 -39.96 17.88 -27.00
CA GLN A 227 -39.57 16.92 -28.04
C GLN A 227 -38.70 17.57 -29.14
N GLU A 228 -38.33 18.84 -28.98
CA GLU A 228 -37.58 19.62 -29.96
C GLU A 228 -36.07 19.55 -29.67
N GLU A 229 -35.34 18.95 -30.62
CA GLU A 229 -33.86 18.93 -30.74
C GLU A 229 -33.07 18.60 -29.47
N GLN A 230 -33.19 17.34 -29.00
CA GLN A 230 -32.30 16.84 -27.93
C GLN A 230 -30.89 16.59 -28.49
N VAL A 231 -30.06 17.63 -28.46
CA VAL A 231 -28.63 17.52 -28.77
C VAL A 231 -27.90 16.99 -27.54
N VAL A 232 -27.05 15.97 -27.72
CA VAL A 232 -26.28 15.35 -26.64
C VAL A 232 -24.78 15.37 -26.93
N PRO A 233 -23.93 15.49 -25.90
CA PRO A 233 -22.50 15.27 -26.07
C PRO A 233 -22.25 13.78 -26.35
N ALA A 234 -21.69 13.51 -27.51
CA ALA A 234 -21.28 12.18 -27.95
C ALA A 234 -19.81 12.17 -28.35
N ARG A 235 -19.16 11.04 -28.13
CA ARG A 235 -17.80 10.81 -28.59
C ARG A 235 -17.83 10.12 -29.94
N TYR A 236 -17.07 10.65 -30.89
CA TYR A 236 -16.83 10.04 -32.19
C TYR A 236 -15.36 10.21 -32.57
N ARG A 237 -14.70 9.12 -33.01
CA ARG A 237 -13.28 9.13 -33.39
C ARG A 237 -12.34 9.86 -32.42
N GLN A 238 -12.57 9.65 -31.11
CA GLN A 238 -11.79 10.23 -30.01
C GLN A 238 -12.05 11.72 -29.70
N GLU A 239 -12.94 12.38 -30.45
CA GLU A 239 -13.36 13.76 -30.19
C GLU A 239 -14.75 13.79 -29.53
N PHE A 240 -15.03 14.87 -28.78
CA PHE A 240 -16.34 15.13 -28.20
C PHE A 240 -17.09 16.12 -29.11
N LEU A 241 -18.24 15.68 -29.60
CA LEU A 241 -19.12 16.43 -30.50
C LEU A 241 -20.50 16.54 -29.87
N THR A 242 -21.24 17.59 -30.23
CA THR A 242 -22.63 17.76 -29.83
C THR A 242 -23.49 17.35 -31.03
N ILE A 243 -24.21 16.23 -30.92
CA ILE A 243 -24.98 15.64 -32.02
C ILE A 243 -26.43 15.41 -31.62
N ALA A 244 -27.32 15.35 -32.60
CA ALA A 244 -28.71 15.01 -32.38
C ALA A 244 -28.85 13.56 -31.87
N TRP A 245 -29.78 13.31 -30.94
CA TRP A 245 -29.97 12.00 -30.30
C TRP A 245 -30.23 10.88 -31.31
N GLU A 246 -30.89 11.17 -32.43
CA GLU A 246 -31.20 10.22 -33.50
C GLU A 246 -29.96 9.65 -34.19
N GLN A 247 -28.84 10.39 -34.15
CA GLN A 247 -27.56 9.99 -34.73
C GLN A 247 -26.72 9.13 -33.78
N VAL A 248 -27.12 9.02 -32.50
CA VAL A 248 -26.37 8.26 -31.50
C VAL A 248 -26.56 6.77 -31.73
N HIS A 249 -25.45 6.06 -31.90
CA HIS A 249 -25.47 4.60 -32.07
C HIS A 249 -25.52 3.86 -30.73
N LEU A 250 -24.75 4.34 -29.75
CA LEU A 250 -24.54 3.68 -28.46
C LEU A 250 -24.58 4.68 -27.32
N ARG A 251 -24.94 4.22 -26.12
CA ARG A 251 -24.85 5.02 -24.89
C ARG A 251 -24.06 4.33 -23.79
N SER A 252 -23.49 5.13 -22.90
CA SER A 252 -22.88 4.66 -21.65
C SER A 252 -23.91 4.00 -20.72
N ILE A 253 -23.43 3.10 -19.85
CA ILE A 253 -24.30 2.36 -18.92
C ILE A 253 -24.40 3.10 -17.59
N PHE A 254 -23.24 3.38 -16.97
CA PHE A 254 -23.14 3.99 -15.66
C PHE A 254 -22.14 5.15 -15.69
N SER A 255 -22.35 6.16 -14.84
CA SER A 255 -21.43 7.31 -14.70
C SER A 255 -20.05 6.89 -14.19
N PHE A 256 -19.98 5.90 -13.29
CA PHE A 256 -18.73 5.40 -12.72
C PHE A 256 -17.99 4.39 -13.62
N GLN A 257 -18.53 4.03 -14.79
CA GLN A 257 -17.95 3.04 -15.71
C GLN A 257 -16.49 3.37 -16.11
N TYR A 258 -16.10 4.64 -16.02
CA TYR A 258 -14.80 5.14 -16.45
C TYR A 258 -13.70 5.06 -15.39
N PHE A 259 -14.07 4.83 -14.13
CA PHE A 259 -13.15 4.92 -13.01
C PHE A 259 -12.78 3.55 -12.44
N SER A 260 -11.69 3.51 -11.66
CA SER A 260 -11.32 2.35 -10.87
C SER A 260 -12.23 2.26 -9.63
N ILE A 261 -12.28 1.09 -9.01
CA ILE A 261 -13.09 0.88 -7.82
C ILE A 261 -12.72 1.84 -6.67
N GLY A 262 -11.45 2.24 -6.55
CA GLY A 262 -11.00 3.18 -5.51
C GLY A 262 -11.52 4.60 -5.73
N ALA A 263 -11.51 5.08 -6.98
CA ALA A 263 -12.06 6.38 -7.33
C ALA A 263 -13.60 6.38 -7.24
N SER A 264 -14.27 5.30 -7.61
CA SER A 264 -15.74 5.22 -7.57
C SER A 264 -16.35 5.11 -6.17
N LEU A 265 -15.54 4.91 -5.12
CA LEU A 265 -15.97 4.94 -3.71
C LEU A 265 -15.93 6.36 -3.10
N ILE A 266 -15.57 7.36 -3.89
CA ILE A 266 -15.56 8.77 -3.50
C ILE A 266 -16.96 9.36 -3.83
N PRO A 267 -17.76 9.74 -2.83
CA PRO A 267 -18.99 10.49 -3.09
C PRO A 267 -18.65 11.88 -3.62
N PHE A 268 -19.56 12.51 -4.36
CA PHE A 268 -19.37 13.88 -4.88
C PHE A 268 -18.04 14.09 -5.63
N ILE A 269 -17.59 13.08 -6.38
CA ILE A 269 -16.27 13.11 -7.03
C ILE A 269 -16.15 14.22 -8.08
N GLU A 270 -17.26 14.58 -8.71
CA GLU A 270 -17.39 15.68 -9.67
C GLU A 270 -17.05 17.05 -9.06
N HIS A 271 -17.13 17.19 -7.73
CA HIS A 271 -16.77 18.39 -6.98
C HIS A 271 -15.33 18.37 -6.45
N ASN A 272 -14.50 17.45 -6.93
CA ASN A 272 -13.10 17.33 -6.55
C ASN A 272 -12.17 17.49 -7.76
N ASP A 273 -11.06 18.21 -7.58
CA ASP A 273 -9.95 18.17 -8.52
C ASP A 273 -9.43 16.74 -8.73
N ALA A 274 -9.06 16.41 -9.97
CA ALA A 274 -8.63 15.07 -10.36
C ALA A 274 -7.39 14.60 -9.57
N ASN A 275 -6.45 15.50 -9.26
CA ASN A 275 -5.25 15.13 -8.48
C ASN A 275 -5.62 14.80 -7.03
N ARG A 276 -6.65 15.46 -6.47
CA ARG A 276 -7.15 15.14 -5.12
C ARG A 276 -7.95 13.85 -5.08
N ALA A 277 -8.72 13.56 -6.14
CA ALA A 277 -9.37 12.27 -6.30
C ALA A 277 -8.35 11.12 -6.42
N LEU A 278 -7.23 11.33 -7.13
CA LEU A 278 -6.11 10.38 -7.18
C LEU A 278 -5.55 10.10 -5.77
N MET A 279 -5.24 11.16 -5.03
CA MET A 279 -4.76 11.05 -3.65
C MET A 279 -5.75 10.31 -2.76
N SER A 280 -7.05 10.57 -2.91
CA SER A 280 -8.11 9.86 -2.17
C SER A 280 -8.12 8.36 -2.46
N SER A 281 -8.13 7.97 -3.73
CA SER A 281 -8.07 6.54 -4.12
C SER A 281 -6.83 5.87 -3.49
N ASN A 282 -5.70 6.56 -3.49
CA ASN A 282 -4.46 6.09 -2.86
C ASN A 282 -4.58 5.97 -1.33
N MET A 283 -5.20 6.94 -0.67
CA MET A 283 -5.37 6.97 0.79
C MET A 283 -6.34 5.92 1.30
N GLN A 284 -7.44 5.66 0.57
CA GLN A 284 -8.37 4.57 0.93
C GLN A 284 -7.66 3.21 0.96
N ARG A 285 -6.69 2.96 0.07
CA ARG A 285 -5.87 1.73 0.10
C ARG A 285 -4.89 1.66 1.26
N GLN A 286 -4.61 2.79 1.91
CA GLN A 286 -3.73 2.90 3.06
C GLN A 286 -4.50 2.84 4.39
N ALA A 287 -5.85 2.81 4.35
CA ALA A 287 -6.69 2.80 5.54
C ALA A 287 -6.50 1.48 6.31
N VAL A 288 -6.26 1.59 7.63
CA VAL A 288 -6.07 0.42 8.50
C VAL A 288 -7.43 -0.07 8.99
N PRO A 289 -7.69 -1.39 8.99
CA PRO A 289 -8.88 -1.93 9.63
C PRO A 289 -8.94 -1.57 11.11
N LEU A 290 -10.01 -0.88 11.50
CA LEU A 290 -10.26 -0.50 12.89
C LEU A 290 -10.86 -1.70 13.67
N SER A 291 -10.66 -1.71 14.99
CA SER A 291 -11.24 -2.71 15.90
C SER A 291 -12.77 -2.75 15.83
N ARG A 292 -13.38 -1.56 15.77
CA ARG A 292 -14.81 -1.36 15.60
C ARG A 292 -15.05 -0.70 14.24
N SER A 293 -15.47 -1.47 13.25
CA SER A 293 -15.83 -0.92 11.93
C SER A 293 -17.19 -0.21 11.97
N GLU A 294 -17.37 0.79 11.11
CA GLU A 294 -18.61 1.57 10.99
C GLU A 294 -18.90 1.88 9.52
N LYS A 295 -20.17 1.77 9.14
CA LYS A 295 -20.65 2.08 7.79
C LYS A 295 -20.52 3.59 7.53
N CYS A 296 -20.18 3.98 6.32
CA CYS A 296 -20.27 5.40 5.94
C CYS A 296 -21.75 5.81 5.86
N ILE A 297 -22.09 6.97 6.41
CA ILE A 297 -23.45 7.55 6.30
C ILE A 297 -23.74 7.94 4.84
N VAL A 298 -22.75 8.54 4.17
CA VAL A 298 -22.82 8.90 2.76
C VAL A 298 -21.96 7.90 1.99
N GLY A 299 -22.54 7.06 1.13
CA GLY A 299 -21.81 6.09 0.31
C GLY A 299 -22.11 6.25 -1.17
N THR A 300 -21.39 5.53 -2.03
CA THR A 300 -21.71 5.48 -3.48
C THR A 300 -22.57 4.27 -3.86
N GLY A 301 -22.72 3.31 -2.96
CA GLY A 301 -23.45 2.05 -3.16
C GLY A 301 -22.57 0.92 -3.70
N LEU A 302 -21.31 1.18 -4.01
CA LEU A 302 -20.34 0.17 -4.44
C LEU A 302 -19.65 -0.52 -3.25
N GLU A 303 -19.83 -0.03 -2.02
CA GLU A 303 -19.21 -0.55 -0.80
C GLU A 303 -19.58 -2.02 -0.57
N ARG A 304 -20.84 -2.39 -0.82
CA ARG A 304 -21.33 -3.77 -0.69
C ARG A 304 -20.70 -4.69 -1.73
N GLN A 305 -20.65 -4.26 -2.98
CA GLN A 305 -20.04 -5.03 -4.07
C GLN A 305 -18.54 -5.20 -3.84
N ALA A 306 -17.84 -4.13 -3.44
CA ALA A 306 -16.43 -4.18 -3.10
C ALA A 306 -16.14 -5.12 -1.93
N ALA A 307 -16.99 -5.16 -0.90
CA ALA A 307 -16.81 -6.09 0.21
C ALA A 307 -16.98 -7.56 -0.23
N LEU A 308 -17.98 -7.85 -1.07
CA LEU A 308 -18.23 -9.20 -1.60
C LEU A 308 -17.09 -9.66 -2.52
N ASP A 309 -16.70 -8.84 -3.50
CA ASP A 309 -15.67 -9.18 -4.48
C ASP A 309 -14.26 -9.28 -3.87
N SER A 310 -14.06 -8.75 -2.67
CA SER A 310 -12.78 -8.87 -1.94
C SER A 310 -12.48 -10.29 -1.46
N GLY A 311 -13.50 -11.15 -1.34
CA GLY A 311 -13.37 -12.49 -0.75
C GLY A 311 -13.08 -12.49 0.75
N VAL A 312 -13.22 -11.35 1.43
CA VAL A 312 -12.96 -11.23 2.89
C VAL A 312 -14.17 -11.67 3.73
N LEU A 313 -15.37 -11.63 3.15
CA LEU A 313 -16.61 -12.08 3.79
C LEU A 313 -16.76 -13.60 3.70
N ALA A 314 -17.26 -14.25 4.75
CA ALA A 314 -17.69 -15.65 4.65
C ALA A 314 -19.12 -15.69 4.09
N ILE A 315 -19.32 -16.38 2.96
CA ILE A 315 -20.59 -16.46 2.26
C ILE A 315 -21.08 -17.93 2.29
N ALA A 316 -22.38 -18.13 2.38
CA ALA A 316 -22.99 -19.45 2.29
C ALA A 316 -23.00 -19.95 0.84
N GLU A 317 -22.22 -20.99 0.53
CA GLU A 317 -22.21 -21.63 -0.79
C GLU A 317 -23.45 -22.51 -1.02
N HIS A 318 -23.98 -23.06 0.07
CA HIS A 318 -25.14 -23.93 0.11
C HIS A 318 -26.20 -23.34 1.05
N GLU A 319 -27.46 -23.65 0.77
CA GLU A 319 -28.54 -23.38 1.71
C GLU A 319 -28.56 -24.41 2.84
N GLY A 320 -29.00 -24.00 4.02
CA GLY A 320 -29.03 -24.88 5.18
C GLY A 320 -29.33 -24.18 6.49
N LYS A 321 -29.56 -24.97 7.54
CA LYS A 321 -29.82 -24.50 8.89
C LYS A 321 -28.53 -24.41 9.69
N VAL A 322 -28.31 -23.29 10.38
CA VAL A 322 -27.17 -23.11 11.28
C VAL A 322 -27.34 -24.01 12.51
N ILE A 323 -26.48 -25.02 12.64
CA ILE A 323 -26.50 -25.94 13.78
C ILE A 323 -25.77 -25.31 14.97
N TYR A 324 -24.61 -24.73 14.69
CA TYR A 324 -23.65 -24.28 15.68
C TYR A 324 -22.76 -23.17 15.11
N THR A 325 -22.43 -22.20 15.95
CA THR A 325 -21.58 -21.05 15.62
C THR A 325 -20.51 -20.93 16.68
N ASP A 326 -19.26 -21.06 16.27
CA ASP A 326 -18.08 -20.79 17.08
C ASP A 326 -17.36 -19.55 16.57
N THR A 327 -16.33 -19.14 17.29
CA THR A 327 -15.38 -18.13 16.87
C THR A 327 -14.55 -18.57 15.66
N ASP A 328 -14.17 -19.85 15.58
CA ASP A 328 -13.28 -20.39 14.55
C ASP A 328 -14.01 -21.09 13.40
N LYS A 329 -15.30 -21.43 13.56
CA LYS A 329 -16.08 -22.14 12.53
C LYS A 329 -17.59 -21.95 12.64
N ILE A 330 -18.28 -22.18 11.52
CA ILE A 330 -19.75 -22.22 11.44
C ILE A 330 -20.17 -23.57 10.88
N LEU A 331 -21.10 -24.25 11.55
CA LEU A 331 -21.67 -25.52 11.09
C LEU A 331 -23.06 -25.29 10.48
N LEU A 332 -23.21 -25.67 9.21
CA LEU A 332 -24.48 -25.64 8.48
C LEU A 332 -24.95 -27.07 8.21
N SER A 333 -26.24 -27.34 8.42
CA SER A 333 -26.90 -28.57 7.96
C SER A 333 -27.63 -28.27 6.65
N GLY A 334 -27.28 -28.96 5.57
CA GLY A 334 -27.93 -28.83 4.27
C GLY A 334 -27.90 -30.16 3.52
N ASN A 335 -29.01 -30.54 2.88
CA ASN A 335 -29.14 -31.78 2.10
C ASN A 335 -28.75 -33.09 2.83
N GLY A 336 -28.91 -33.14 4.16
CA GLY A 336 -28.56 -34.31 4.98
C GLY A 336 -27.12 -34.31 5.51
N ASP A 337 -26.24 -33.45 4.98
CA ASP A 337 -24.85 -33.34 5.40
C ASP A 337 -24.60 -32.11 6.29
N THR A 338 -23.57 -32.20 7.12
CA THR A 338 -23.07 -31.07 7.94
C THR A 338 -21.83 -30.48 7.28
N LEU A 339 -21.94 -29.24 6.81
CA LEU A 339 -20.85 -28.48 6.22
C LEU A 339 -20.15 -27.64 7.30
N ASN A 340 -18.83 -27.79 7.39
CA ASN A 340 -17.98 -27.01 8.28
C ASN A 340 -17.30 -25.87 7.52
N ILE A 341 -17.64 -24.63 7.87
CA ILE A 341 -17.07 -23.42 7.28
C ILE A 341 -16.06 -22.82 8.27
N PRO A 342 -14.74 -22.94 8.03
CA PRO A 342 -13.74 -22.35 8.90
C PRO A 342 -13.69 -20.82 8.75
N LEU A 343 -13.54 -20.12 9.87
CA LEU A 343 -13.40 -18.67 9.96
C LEU A 343 -11.93 -18.27 10.19
N VAL A 344 -11.56 -17.12 9.63
CA VAL A 344 -10.21 -16.57 9.82
C VAL A 344 -10.09 -15.93 11.21
N MET A 345 -9.16 -16.45 12.03
CA MET A 345 -8.90 -15.96 13.39
C MET A 345 -7.52 -15.33 13.51
N TYR A 346 -7.47 -14.06 13.93
CA TYR A 346 -6.24 -13.29 14.21
C TYR A 346 -5.07 -13.57 13.26
N GLN A 347 -5.33 -13.60 11.96
CA GLN A 347 -4.32 -13.88 10.96
C GLN A 347 -3.54 -12.60 10.60
N ARG A 348 -2.21 -12.72 10.53
CA ARG A 348 -1.34 -11.62 10.10
C ARG A 348 -1.46 -11.35 8.60
N SER A 349 -1.69 -10.11 8.22
CA SER A 349 -1.57 -9.67 6.82
C SER A 349 -0.11 -9.38 6.42
N ASN A 350 0.17 -9.22 5.12
CA ASN A 350 1.50 -8.83 4.62
C ASN A 350 1.96 -7.46 5.13
N LYS A 351 1.03 -6.60 5.56
CA LYS A 351 1.27 -5.26 6.09
C LYS A 351 1.16 -5.20 7.62
N ASN A 352 1.21 -6.36 8.29
CA ASN A 352 1.06 -6.50 9.74
C ASN A 352 -0.30 -6.06 10.30
N THR A 353 -1.33 -5.89 9.48
CA THR A 353 -2.70 -5.67 9.95
C THR A 353 -3.34 -7.00 10.38
N CYS A 354 -4.36 -6.92 11.24
CA CYS A 354 -5.09 -8.09 11.73
C CYS A 354 -6.27 -8.44 10.81
N MET A 355 -6.29 -9.68 10.32
CA MET A 355 -7.43 -10.27 9.61
C MET A 355 -8.20 -11.17 10.57
N HIS A 356 -9.45 -10.86 10.83
CA HIS A 356 -10.32 -11.62 11.71
C HIS A 356 -11.76 -11.56 11.21
N GLN A 357 -12.42 -12.71 11.15
CA GLN A 357 -13.82 -12.85 10.80
C GLN A 357 -14.68 -13.06 12.04
N LYS A 358 -15.79 -12.33 12.13
CA LYS A 358 -16.76 -12.40 13.22
C LYS A 358 -18.07 -12.99 12.68
N PRO A 359 -18.56 -14.13 13.21
CA PRO A 359 -19.84 -14.69 12.80
C PRO A 359 -20.98 -13.71 13.15
N GLN A 360 -22.03 -13.70 12.33
CA GLN A 360 -23.20 -12.84 12.50
C GLN A 360 -24.52 -13.61 12.50
N VAL A 361 -24.47 -14.87 12.11
CA VAL A 361 -25.65 -15.73 12.07
C VAL A 361 -25.95 -16.27 13.46
N GLN A 362 -27.24 -16.31 13.80
CA GLN A 362 -27.72 -16.94 15.02
C GLN A 362 -27.99 -18.43 14.79
N ARG A 363 -27.84 -19.22 15.85
CA ARG A 363 -28.17 -20.65 15.85
C ARG A 363 -29.63 -20.88 15.45
N GLY A 364 -29.88 -21.91 14.65
CA GLY A 364 -31.22 -22.33 14.24
C GLY A 364 -31.81 -21.57 13.05
N LYS A 365 -31.16 -20.49 12.58
CA LYS A 365 -31.62 -19.74 11.40
C LYS A 365 -31.36 -20.52 10.12
N TYR A 366 -32.31 -20.48 9.19
CA TYR A 366 -32.13 -21.02 7.84
C TYR A 366 -31.46 -19.97 6.96
N ILE A 367 -30.40 -20.38 6.28
CA ILE A 367 -29.54 -19.52 5.47
C ILE A 367 -29.72 -19.90 4.01
N LYS A 368 -29.86 -18.88 3.15
CA LYS A 368 -29.91 -19.07 1.70
C LYS A 368 -28.51 -19.02 1.09
N LYS A 369 -28.33 -19.69 -0.04
CA LYS A 369 -27.12 -19.54 -0.86
C LYS A 369 -26.86 -18.06 -1.18
N GLY A 370 -25.61 -17.63 -1.00
CA GLY A 370 -25.16 -16.26 -1.21
C GLY A 370 -25.33 -15.32 -0.01
N GLN A 371 -25.95 -15.78 1.09
CA GLN A 371 -26.08 -14.97 2.29
C GLN A 371 -24.75 -14.89 3.07
N ILE A 372 -24.49 -13.74 3.68
CA ILE A 372 -23.27 -13.48 4.44
C ILE A 372 -23.38 -14.14 5.83
N LEU A 373 -22.37 -14.93 6.17
CA LEU A 373 -22.28 -15.68 7.42
C LEU A 373 -21.42 -14.97 8.48
N ALA A 374 -20.30 -14.39 8.05
CA ALA A 374 -19.36 -13.68 8.91
C ALA A 374 -18.77 -12.45 8.21
N TYR A 375 -18.55 -11.39 8.98
CA TYR A 375 -17.88 -10.17 8.51
C TYR A 375 -16.38 -10.26 8.80
N GLY A 376 -15.55 -9.84 7.84
CA GLY A 376 -14.11 -9.76 8.03
C GLY A 376 -13.65 -8.38 8.49
N ALA A 377 -12.33 -8.18 8.46
CA ALA A 377 -11.71 -6.91 8.81
C ALA A 377 -12.17 -5.78 7.88
N ALA A 378 -12.52 -4.62 8.45
CA ALA A 378 -13.02 -3.46 7.72
C ALA A 378 -14.31 -3.72 6.92
N THR A 379 -15.20 -4.58 7.44
CA THR A 379 -16.54 -4.80 6.86
C THR A 379 -17.60 -4.85 7.95
N ILE A 380 -18.78 -4.29 7.67
CA ILE A 380 -19.94 -4.33 8.57
C ILE A 380 -21.23 -4.32 7.74
N GLY A 381 -22.22 -5.13 8.13
CA GLY A 381 -23.48 -5.24 7.38
C GLY A 381 -23.30 -5.65 5.91
N GLY A 382 -22.21 -6.35 5.58
CA GLY A 382 -21.85 -6.71 4.21
C GLY A 382 -21.28 -5.58 3.34
N GLU A 383 -20.96 -4.44 3.92
CA GLU A 383 -20.38 -3.27 3.25
C GLU A 383 -18.94 -3.03 3.71
N LEU A 384 -18.17 -2.39 2.84
CA LEU A 384 -16.82 -1.93 3.13
C LEU A 384 -16.85 -0.78 4.14
N ALA A 385 -16.04 -0.87 5.18
CA ALA A 385 -15.98 0.10 6.28
C ALA A 385 -14.53 0.38 6.70
N LEU A 386 -13.92 1.36 6.03
CA LEU A 386 -12.51 1.72 6.17
C LEU A 386 -12.23 2.78 7.26
N GLY A 387 -13.25 3.46 7.77
CA GLY A 387 -13.12 4.61 8.67
C GLY A 387 -14.30 4.78 9.63
N LYS A 388 -14.53 6.03 10.04
CA LYS A 388 -15.51 6.43 11.05
C LYS A 388 -16.22 7.71 10.65
N ASN A 389 -17.51 7.82 10.98
CA ASN A 389 -18.24 9.08 10.87
C ASN A 389 -18.00 9.85 12.18
N VAL A 390 -17.25 10.95 12.11
CA VAL A 390 -16.87 11.74 13.29
C VAL A 390 -17.31 13.18 13.13
N LEU A 391 -17.61 13.86 14.23
CA LEU A 391 -18.05 15.25 14.18
C LEU A 391 -16.85 16.18 13.92
N VAL A 392 -16.83 16.86 12.79
CA VAL A 392 -15.73 17.74 12.37
C VAL A 392 -16.21 19.18 12.24
N ALA A 393 -15.42 20.12 12.77
CA ALA A 393 -15.60 21.55 12.55
C ALA A 393 -14.50 22.10 11.63
N TYR A 394 -14.87 22.94 10.66
CA TYR A 394 -13.94 23.61 9.76
C TYR A 394 -13.66 25.05 10.22
N MET A 395 -12.71 25.20 11.14
CA MET A 395 -12.29 26.50 11.69
C MET A 395 -10.79 26.49 12.06
N PRO A 396 -10.07 27.62 12.05
CA PRO A 396 -8.72 27.68 12.59
C PRO A 396 -8.72 27.52 14.13
N TRP A 397 -7.67 26.91 14.69
CA TRP A 397 -7.51 26.74 16.13
C TRP A 397 -6.05 26.94 16.56
N GLU A 398 -5.70 28.15 17.00
CA GLU A 398 -4.40 28.51 17.62
C GLU A 398 -3.13 27.99 16.87
N GLY A 399 -3.22 27.78 15.56
CA GLY A 399 -2.15 27.19 14.76
C GLY A 399 -1.97 25.67 14.93
N TYR A 400 -2.70 25.01 15.84
CA TYR A 400 -2.65 23.55 15.97
C TYR A 400 -3.20 22.82 14.74
N ASN A 401 -4.01 23.48 13.92
CA ASN A 401 -4.42 22.98 12.62
C ASN A 401 -3.81 23.77 11.45
N PHE A 402 -2.61 24.33 11.62
CA PHE A 402 -1.88 24.97 10.53
C PHE A 402 -1.58 23.98 9.39
N GLU A 403 -1.75 24.42 8.14
CA GLU A 403 -1.63 23.60 6.93
C GLU A 403 -2.46 22.30 6.97
N ASP A 404 -1.78 21.14 7.10
CA ASP A 404 -2.35 19.79 7.13
C ASP A 404 -2.39 19.24 8.56
N ALA A 405 -2.12 20.05 9.58
CA ALA A 405 -2.26 19.60 10.95
C ALA A 405 -3.74 19.46 11.33
N VAL A 406 -4.05 18.47 12.17
CA VAL A 406 -5.40 18.18 12.64
C VAL A 406 -5.40 18.12 14.16
N LEU A 407 -6.33 18.86 14.75
CA LEU A 407 -6.64 18.81 16.16
C LEU A 407 -7.69 17.73 16.40
N ILE A 408 -7.53 16.92 17.45
CA ILE A 408 -8.50 15.90 17.81
C ILE A 408 -8.93 15.99 19.27
N SER A 409 -10.15 15.53 19.55
CA SER A 409 -10.65 15.35 20.90
C SER A 409 -10.07 14.10 21.56
N GLU A 410 -9.76 14.20 22.84
CA GLU A 410 -9.42 13.10 23.74
C GLU A 410 -10.46 11.99 23.73
N ARG A 411 -11.73 12.32 23.42
CA ARG A 411 -12.81 11.35 23.24
C ARG A 411 -12.46 10.22 22.29
N LEU A 412 -11.80 10.53 21.17
CA LEU A 412 -11.44 9.55 20.15
C LEU A 412 -10.46 8.48 20.64
N VAL A 413 -9.66 8.81 21.66
CA VAL A 413 -8.71 7.90 22.32
C VAL A 413 -9.44 7.05 23.36
N TYR A 414 -10.16 7.69 24.29
CA TYR A 414 -10.82 7.00 25.41
C TYR A 414 -11.93 6.03 24.95
N GLU A 415 -12.68 6.38 23.90
CA GLU A 415 -13.75 5.53 23.37
C GLU A 415 -13.26 4.48 22.36
N ASP A 416 -11.94 4.36 22.16
CA ASP A 416 -11.31 3.40 21.25
C ASP A 416 -11.82 3.52 19.79
N ILE A 417 -12.19 4.73 19.36
CA ILE A 417 -12.84 4.97 18.06
C ILE A 417 -11.89 4.64 16.90
N TYR A 418 -10.64 5.11 17.00
CA TYR A 418 -9.59 4.91 15.99
C TYR A 418 -8.51 3.92 16.43
N THR A 419 -8.90 2.88 17.15
CA THR A 419 -7.99 1.81 17.59
C THR A 419 -7.90 0.71 16.53
N SER A 420 -6.67 0.31 16.17
CA SER A 420 -6.38 -0.79 15.24
C SER A 420 -5.54 -1.89 15.89
N PHE A 421 -5.65 -3.11 15.37
CA PHE A 421 -4.83 -4.25 15.79
C PHE A 421 -3.76 -4.59 14.76
N HIS A 422 -2.53 -4.74 15.22
CA HIS A 422 -1.39 -5.10 14.38
C HIS A 422 -0.74 -6.37 14.90
N ILE A 423 -0.36 -7.26 13.99
CA ILE A 423 0.32 -8.52 14.34
C ILE A 423 1.73 -8.45 13.76
N ARG A 424 2.73 -8.41 14.63
CA ARG A 424 4.14 -8.45 14.23
C ARG A 424 4.71 -9.85 14.37
N LYS A 425 5.48 -10.26 13.36
CA LYS A 425 6.20 -11.54 13.34
C LYS A 425 7.66 -11.27 13.68
N TYR A 426 8.16 -11.90 14.73
CA TYR A 426 9.57 -11.95 15.07
C TYR A 426 10.10 -13.37 14.81
N GLU A 427 11.28 -13.48 14.21
CA GLU A 427 11.82 -14.75 13.75
C GLU A 427 13.30 -14.84 14.12
N ILE A 428 13.71 -15.97 14.68
CA ILE A 428 15.10 -16.30 14.97
C ILE A 428 15.40 -17.71 14.45
N GLN A 429 16.60 -17.90 13.93
CA GLN A 429 17.10 -19.17 13.45
C GLN A 429 18.28 -19.63 14.29
N THR A 430 18.39 -20.94 14.47
CA THR A 430 19.56 -21.59 15.04
C THR A 430 20.46 -22.07 13.91
N HIS A 431 21.75 -21.80 14.05
CA HIS A 431 22.78 -22.25 13.11
C HIS A 431 23.81 -23.12 13.82
N VAL A 432 24.49 -23.96 13.02
CA VAL A 432 25.71 -24.64 13.48
C VAL A 432 26.88 -23.75 13.13
N THR A 433 27.55 -23.23 14.15
CA THR A 433 28.79 -22.48 13.97
C THR A 433 29.98 -23.45 13.94
N SER A 434 31.14 -22.98 13.47
CA SER A 434 32.39 -23.75 13.56
C SER A 434 32.78 -24.13 14.99
N GLN A 435 32.24 -23.42 15.99
CA GLN A 435 32.51 -23.63 17.42
C GLN A 435 31.43 -24.48 18.11
N GLY A 436 30.40 -24.92 17.38
CA GLY A 436 29.32 -25.77 17.88
C GLY A 436 27.92 -25.28 17.48
N PRO A 437 26.88 -26.08 17.77
CA PRO A 437 25.49 -25.71 17.50
C PRO A 437 24.99 -24.65 18.47
N GLU A 438 24.26 -23.65 17.96
CA GLU A 438 23.50 -22.73 18.80
C GLU A 438 22.38 -23.48 19.52
N ARG A 439 22.18 -23.18 20.82
CA ARG A 439 21.18 -23.85 21.66
C ARG A 439 20.11 -22.87 22.09
N VAL A 440 18.85 -23.29 22.03
CA VAL A 440 17.71 -22.56 22.60
C VAL A 440 17.54 -23.03 24.04
N THR A 441 17.57 -22.10 24.99
CA THR A 441 17.48 -22.41 26.43
C THR A 441 16.95 -21.23 27.22
N ARG A 442 16.31 -21.51 28.35
CA ARG A 442 15.92 -20.51 29.35
C ARG A 442 17.10 -20.06 30.21
N GLU A 443 18.06 -20.96 30.42
CA GLU A 443 19.22 -20.72 31.28
C GLU A 443 20.25 -19.87 30.53
N ILE A 444 20.13 -18.55 30.68
CA ILE A 444 21.05 -17.61 30.06
C ILE A 444 21.89 -16.95 31.16
N PRO A 445 23.21 -17.14 31.17
CA PRO A 445 24.06 -16.56 32.19
C PRO A 445 24.07 -15.03 32.07
N HIS A 446 24.26 -14.34 33.21
CA HIS A 446 24.39 -12.88 33.31
C HIS A 446 23.14 -12.04 33.00
N LEU A 447 21.97 -12.66 32.79
CA LEU A 447 20.70 -11.94 32.66
C LEU A 447 19.89 -11.98 33.95
N GLU A 448 19.20 -10.88 34.23
CA GLU A 448 18.30 -10.77 35.37
C GLU A 448 17.10 -11.71 35.21
N ALA A 449 16.68 -12.34 36.32
CA ALA A 449 15.54 -13.24 36.35
C ALA A 449 14.22 -12.60 35.85
N HIS A 450 14.08 -11.28 36.01
CA HIS A 450 12.95 -10.51 35.52
C HIS A 450 12.76 -10.62 34.00
N LEU A 451 13.86 -10.55 33.22
CA LEU A 451 13.80 -10.63 31.75
C LEU A 451 13.45 -12.03 31.23
N LEU A 452 13.65 -13.04 32.06
CA LEU A 452 13.42 -14.46 31.76
C LEU A 452 12.05 -14.97 32.25
N ARG A 453 11.26 -14.12 32.92
CA ARG A 453 9.98 -14.49 33.55
C ARG A 453 8.94 -15.05 32.57
N ASN A 454 8.97 -14.55 31.33
CA ASN A 454 8.00 -14.88 30.30
C ASN A 454 8.41 -16.11 29.46
N LEU A 455 9.59 -16.70 29.72
CA LEU A 455 10.09 -17.87 28.99
C LEU A 455 9.62 -19.19 29.62
N ASP A 456 9.29 -20.16 28.77
CA ASP A 456 8.99 -21.53 29.12
C ASP A 456 10.26 -22.32 29.47
N LYS A 457 10.10 -23.62 29.78
CA LYS A 457 11.23 -24.52 30.10
C LYS A 457 12.24 -24.66 28.94
N ASN A 458 11.82 -24.46 27.71
CA ASN A 458 12.67 -24.56 26.51
C ASN A 458 13.40 -23.24 26.19
N GLY A 459 13.05 -22.13 26.86
CA GLY A 459 13.59 -20.81 26.56
C GLY A 459 12.79 -20.04 25.53
N ILE A 460 11.52 -20.37 25.30
CA ILE A 460 10.64 -19.71 24.35
C ILE A 460 9.52 -18.98 25.11
N VAL A 461 9.13 -17.80 24.66
CA VAL A 461 8.07 -17.04 25.32
C VAL A 461 6.75 -17.80 25.38
N MET A 462 6.10 -17.78 26.55
CA MET A 462 4.83 -18.45 26.78
C MET A 462 3.68 -17.75 26.04
N LEU A 463 2.77 -18.53 25.47
CA LEU A 463 1.56 -18.03 24.83
C LEU A 463 0.70 -17.22 25.81
N GLY A 464 0.16 -16.09 25.34
CA GLY A 464 -0.67 -15.20 26.15
C GLY A 464 0.10 -14.24 27.06
N SER A 465 1.44 -14.35 27.14
CA SER A 465 2.26 -13.42 27.91
C SER A 465 2.18 -12.00 27.35
N TRP A 466 2.15 -11.03 28.25
CA TRP A 466 2.35 -9.63 27.91
C TRP A 466 3.85 -9.33 27.86
N VAL A 467 4.32 -8.81 26.74
CA VAL A 467 5.74 -8.51 26.52
C VAL A 467 5.99 -7.05 26.19
N GLU A 468 7.08 -6.53 26.73
CA GLU A 468 7.50 -5.15 26.59
C GLU A 468 8.90 -5.03 25.96
N THR A 469 9.29 -3.80 25.62
CA THR A 469 10.56 -3.52 24.95
C THR A 469 11.73 -4.04 25.79
N GLY A 470 12.65 -4.77 25.15
CA GLY A 470 13.84 -5.32 25.79
C GLY A 470 13.66 -6.71 26.40
N GLU A 471 12.42 -7.15 26.61
CA GLU A 471 12.16 -8.52 27.10
C GLU A 471 12.56 -9.57 26.05
N ILE A 472 12.91 -10.76 26.55
CA ILE A 472 13.41 -11.87 25.74
C ILE A 472 12.22 -12.69 25.23
N LEU A 473 12.13 -12.83 23.91
CA LEU A 473 11.13 -13.66 23.24
C LEU A 473 11.62 -15.09 23.05
N VAL A 474 12.91 -15.25 22.74
CA VAL A 474 13.56 -16.55 22.56
C VAL A 474 14.98 -16.46 23.11
N GLY A 475 15.27 -17.31 24.10
CA GLY A 475 16.59 -17.48 24.67
C GLY A 475 17.48 -18.30 23.75
N LYS A 476 18.57 -17.71 23.27
CA LYS A 476 19.52 -18.36 22.37
C LYS A 476 20.95 -18.13 22.84
N LEU A 477 21.73 -19.21 22.90
CA LEU A 477 23.14 -19.20 23.22
C LEU A 477 23.95 -19.67 22.02
N THR A 478 24.94 -18.87 21.63
CA THR A 478 25.94 -19.26 20.64
C THR A 478 27.19 -19.73 21.37
N PRO A 479 27.67 -20.97 21.13
CA PRO A 479 28.89 -21.45 21.77
C PRO A 479 30.07 -20.60 21.32
N GLN A 480 30.94 -20.24 22.27
CA GLN A 480 32.14 -19.48 22.01
C GLN A 480 33.33 -20.25 22.62
N MET A 481 34.18 -20.85 21.77
CA MET A 481 35.47 -21.35 22.22
C MET A 481 36.41 -20.16 22.37
N VAL A 482 36.47 -19.62 23.57
CA VAL A 482 37.38 -18.52 23.86
C VAL A 482 38.71 -19.11 24.34
N LYS A 483 39.77 -18.94 23.54
CA LYS A 483 41.13 -19.14 24.06
C LYS A 483 41.39 -18.01 25.05
N GLU A 484 41.90 -18.29 26.25
CA GLU A 484 42.24 -17.25 27.23
C GLU A 484 43.12 -16.15 26.59
N SER A 485 43.97 -16.52 25.62
CA SER A 485 44.83 -15.62 24.85
C SER A 485 44.11 -14.49 24.07
N SER A 486 42.81 -14.60 23.79
CA SER A 486 42.06 -13.58 23.00
C SER A 486 41.49 -12.43 23.82
N TYR A 487 41.46 -12.53 25.15
CA TYR A 487 41.07 -11.41 25.99
C TYR A 487 42.26 -10.47 26.20
N ALA A 488 41.96 -9.17 26.21
CA ALA A 488 42.90 -8.15 26.63
C ALA A 488 43.43 -8.47 28.05
N PRO A 489 44.72 -8.25 28.35
CA PRO A 489 45.27 -8.51 29.68
C PRO A 489 44.46 -7.88 30.83
N GLU A 490 43.88 -6.71 30.59
CA GLU A 490 43.02 -5.96 31.50
C GLU A 490 41.74 -6.73 31.86
N ASP A 491 41.07 -7.33 30.86
CA ASP A 491 39.87 -8.14 31.06
C ASP A 491 40.18 -9.41 31.87
N ARG A 492 41.37 -9.99 31.70
CA ARG A 492 41.79 -11.18 32.47
C ARG A 492 42.03 -10.82 33.92
N LEU A 493 42.71 -9.70 34.18
CA LEU A 493 42.94 -9.22 35.54
C LEU A 493 41.62 -8.92 36.25
N LEU A 494 40.70 -8.22 35.58
CA LEU A 494 39.39 -7.87 36.14
C LEU A 494 38.57 -9.12 36.49
N ARG A 495 38.60 -10.15 35.64
CA ARG A 495 37.96 -11.44 35.92
C ARG A 495 38.62 -12.20 37.06
N ALA A 496 39.95 -12.18 37.16
CA ALA A 496 40.68 -12.81 38.26
C ALA A 496 40.36 -12.15 39.61
N ILE A 497 40.22 -10.81 39.63
CA ILE A 497 39.82 -10.05 40.82
C ILE A 497 38.37 -10.36 41.22
N LEU A 498 37.44 -10.40 40.25
CA LEU A 498 36.01 -10.58 40.51
C LEU A 498 35.57 -12.04 40.60
N GLY A 499 36.47 -13.01 40.38
CA GLY A 499 36.14 -14.44 40.38
C GLY A 499 35.14 -14.87 39.28
N ILE A 500 35.02 -14.09 38.20
CA ILE A 500 34.03 -14.34 37.14
C ILE A 500 34.53 -15.47 36.22
N GLN A 501 33.86 -16.61 36.25
CA GLN A 501 34.15 -17.74 35.36
C GLN A 501 33.93 -17.37 33.89
N VAL A 502 34.77 -17.91 33.00
CA VAL A 502 34.64 -17.67 31.55
C VAL A 502 33.38 -18.36 31.04
N SER A 503 32.39 -17.57 30.60
CA SER A 503 31.22 -18.12 29.92
C SER A 503 31.66 -18.78 28.60
N THR A 504 31.34 -20.05 28.43
CA THR A 504 31.60 -20.84 27.21
C THR A 504 30.62 -20.51 26.08
N SER A 505 29.68 -19.59 26.32
CA SER A 505 28.64 -19.19 25.38
C SER A 505 28.37 -17.68 25.46
N LYS A 506 27.96 -17.13 24.32
CA LYS A 506 27.53 -15.75 24.15
C LYS A 506 26.01 -15.69 23.99
N GLU A 507 25.39 -14.72 24.65
CA GLU A 507 23.97 -14.41 24.49
C GLU A 507 23.69 -13.90 23.07
N THR A 508 22.80 -14.57 22.34
CA THR A 508 22.30 -14.15 21.02
C THR A 508 20.77 -14.22 20.95
N CYS A 509 20.12 -13.88 22.06
CA CYS A 509 18.67 -13.97 22.24
C CYS A 509 17.88 -13.04 21.32
N LEU A 510 16.66 -13.44 20.99
CA LEU A 510 15.68 -12.59 20.33
C LEU A 510 15.01 -11.70 21.38
N LYS A 511 15.36 -10.41 21.39
CA LYS A 511 14.71 -9.39 22.25
C LYS A 511 13.63 -8.64 21.49
N LEU A 512 12.58 -8.21 22.18
CA LEU A 512 11.58 -7.33 21.60
C LEU A 512 12.22 -5.95 21.34
N PRO A 513 12.22 -5.44 20.09
CA PRO A 513 12.86 -4.18 19.78
C PRO A 513 12.12 -2.98 20.37
N ILE A 514 12.82 -1.85 20.42
CA ILE A 514 12.32 -0.57 20.95
C ILE A 514 10.99 -0.18 20.28
N GLY A 515 10.02 0.22 21.10
CA GLY A 515 8.66 0.58 20.68
C GLY A 515 7.74 -0.63 20.47
N GLY A 516 8.23 -1.85 20.68
CA GLY A 516 7.42 -3.05 20.72
C GLY A 516 6.75 -3.21 22.09
N ARG A 517 5.43 -3.43 22.10
CA ARG A 517 4.67 -3.96 23.24
C ARG A 517 3.46 -4.75 22.73
N GLY A 518 2.99 -5.73 23.48
CA GLY A 518 1.77 -6.44 23.14
C GLY A 518 1.68 -7.83 23.74
N ARG A 519 0.69 -8.60 23.26
CA ARG A 519 0.42 -9.96 23.76
C ARG A 519 0.87 -11.01 22.76
N VAL A 520 1.54 -12.06 23.24
CA VAL A 520 1.94 -13.20 22.41
C VAL A 520 0.71 -14.02 22.04
N ILE A 521 0.42 -14.16 20.75
CA ILE A 521 -0.77 -14.87 20.25
C ILE A 521 -0.47 -16.25 19.66
N ASP A 522 0.71 -16.43 19.06
CA ASP A 522 1.10 -17.67 18.40
C ASP A 522 2.62 -17.80 18.44
N VAL A 523 3.10 -19.02 18.62
CA VAL A 523 4.52 -19.38 18.64
C VAL A 523 4.67 -20.65 17.83
N ARG A 524 5.48 -20.59 16.78
CA ARG A 524 5.74 -21.73 15.90
C ARG A 524 7.20 -22.09 15.90
N TRP A 525 7.49 -23.30 16.33
CA TRP A 525 8.81 -23.90 16.23
C TRP A 525 8.85 -24.86 15.03
N ILE A 526 9.61 -24.49 14.01
CA ILE A 526 9.70 -25.23 12.76
C ILE A 526 11.08 -25.88 12.69
N GLN A 527 11.11 -27.20 12.71
CA GLN A 527 12.29 -28.01 12.42
C GLN A 527 12.20 -28.47 10.96
N LYS A 528 13.14 -28.07 10.11
CA LYS A 528 13.22 -28.64 8.75
C LYS A 528 13.67 -30.09 8.89
N ARG A 529 12.98 -31.05 8.26
CA ARG A 529 13.46 -32.44 8.15
C ARG A 529 14.07 -32.61 6.76
N VAL A 530 15.37 -32.38 6.64
CA VAL A 530 16.16 -32.80 5.46
C VAL A 530 17.24 -33.75 5.98
N GLY A 531 17.61 -34.78 5.21
CA GLY A 531 18.42 -35.94 5.61
C GLY A 531 19.87 -35.68 6.06
N SER A 532 20.20 -34.48 6.51
CA SER A 532 21.45 -34.12 7.19
C SER A 532 21.28 -34.15 8.71
N SER A 533 22.33 -34.55 9.43
CA SER A 533 22.36 -34.76 10.88
C SER A 533 22.02 -33.53 11.75
N TYR A 534 22.02 -32.32 11.18
CA TYR A 534 21.60 -31.09 11.86
C TYR A 534 20.77 -30.22 10.94
N ASN A 535 19.54 -29.92 11.36
CA ASN A 535 18.64 -29.05 10.63
C ASN A 535 18.45 -27.73 11.38
N PRO A 536 18.55 -26.58 10.69
CA PRO A 536 18.33 -25.29 11.33
C PRO A 536 16.89 -25.21 11.84
N GLU A 537 16.74 -24.87 13.11
CA GLU A 537 15.44 -24.64 13.71
C GLU A 537 15.06 -23.19 13.51
N THR A 538 13.79 -22.95 13.20
CA THR A 538 13.24 -21.61 13.02
C THR A 538 12.12 -21.40 14.02
N ILE A 539 12.29 -20.43 14.92
CA ILE A 539 11.27 -20.07 15.90
C ILE A 539 10.64 -18.75 15.46
N ARG A 540 9.31 -18.76 15.35
CA ARG A 540 8.50 -17.59 14.98
C ARG A 540 7.56 -17.25 16.11
N VAL A 541 7.62 -16.00 16.56
CA VAL A 541 6.77 -15.45 17.61
C VAL A 541 5.87 -14.38 16.99
N TYR A 542 4.56 -14.50 17.20
CA TYR A 542 3.57 -13.53 16.74
C TYR A 542 3.03 -12.74 17.93
N ILE A 543 3.13 -11.42 17.85
CA ILE A 543 2.71 -10.50 18.91
C ILE A 543 1.63 -9.58 18.37
N LEU A 544 0.49 -9.57 19.06
CA LEU A 544 -0.64 -8.68 18.80
C LEU A 544 -0.44 -7.37 19.56
N GLN A 545 -0.51 -6.26 18.84
CA GLN A 545 -0.34 -4.91 19.35
C GLN A 545 -1.65 -4.14 19.16
N LYS A 546 -2.21 -3.60 20.25
CA LYS A 546 -3.30 -2.61 20.21
C LYS A 546 -2.68 -1.23 19.94
N ARG A 547 -3.14 -0.55 18.89
CA ARG A 547 -2.65 0.78 18.49
C ARG A 547 -3.79 1.78 18.46
N GLU A 548 -3.84 2.59 19.50
CA GLU A 548 -4.74 3.75 19.62
C GLU A 548 -4.29 4.87 18.68
N ILE A 549 -5.12 5.90 18.54
CA ILE A 549 -4.77 7.10 17.78
C ILE A 549 -3.91 8.03 18.64
N LYS A 550 -2.90 8.66 18.05
CA LYS A 550 -1.96 9.52 18.79
C LYS A 550 -1.38 10.63 17.94
N VAL A 551 -0.76 11.60 18.61
CA VAL A 551 -0.01 12.69 17.96
C VAL A 551 1.04 12.12 17.00
N GLY A 552 1.08 12.65 15.77
CA GLY A 552 1.94 12.18 14.69
C GLY A 552 1.33 11.11 13.78
N ASP A 553 0.23 10.47 14.17
CA ASP A 553 -0.51 9.59 13.28
C ASP A 553 -1.21 10.38 12.17
N LYS A 554 -1.41 9.72 11.03
CA LYS A 554 -2.02 10.33 9.84
C LYS A 554 -3.47 9.87 9.66
N VAL A 555 -4.36 10.85 9.49
CA VAL A 555 -5.76 10.66 9.13
C VAL A 555 -6.03 11.24 7.73
N ALA A 556 -7.10 10.79 7.08
CA ALA A 556 -7.52 11.34 5.79
C ALA A 556 -9.02 11.15 5.56
N GLY A 557 -9.64 12.09 4.85
CA GLY A 557 -10.98 11.90 4.30
C GLY A 557 -10.94 11.28 2.90
N ARG A 558 -12.13 11.06 2.32
CA ARG A 558 -12.29 10.49 0.97
C ARG A 558 -12.18 11.51 -0.16
N HIS A 559 -11.77 12.74 0.13
CA HIS A 559 -11.68 13.84 -0.84
C HIS A 559 -10.24 14.35 -1.01
N GLY A 560 -9.24 13.56 -0.63
CA GLY A 560 -7.82 13.93 -0.77
C GLY A 560 -7.34 14.93 0.28
N ASN A 561 -8.16 15.22 1.29
CA ASN A 561 -7.76 15.89 2.52
C ASN A 561 -6.99 14.89 3.41
N LYS A 562 -5.77 15.25 3.78
CA LYS A 562 -4.91 14.48 4.66
C LYS A 562 -4.51 15.36 5.82
N GLY A 563 -4.32 14.76 6.98
CA GLY A 563 -3.72 15.49 8.07
C GLY A 563 -2.96 14.64 9.07
N ILE A 564 -2.02 15.31 9.74
CA ILE A 564 -1.24 14.73 10.83
C ILE A 564 -1.80 15.28 12.13
N ILE A 565 -2.03 14.39 13.09
CA ILE A 565 -2.56 14.79 14.39
C ILE A 565 -1.48 15.57 15.12
N SER A 566 -1.77 16.83 15.46
CA SER A 566 -0.83 17.74 16.11
C SER A 566 -1.01 17.77 17.62
N LYS A 567 -2.26 17.79 18.10
CA LYS A 567 -2.60 17.86 19.52
C LYS A 567 -3.91 17.11 19.78
N ILE A 568 -3.97 16.53 20.98
CA ILE A 568 -5.17 15.90 21.53
C ILE A 568 -5.64 16.83 22.64
N LEU A 569 -6.82 17.43 22.49
CA LEU A 569 -7.38 18.31 23.52
C LEU A 569 -8.34 17.55 24.44
N PRO A 570 -8.37 17.92 25.74
CA PRO A 570 -9.41 17.46 26.64
C PRO A 570 -10.80 17.78 26.11
N ARG A 571 -11.79 16.94 26.44
CA ARG A 571 -13.17 17.06 25.91
C ARG A 571 -13.82 18.40 26.26
N GLN A 572 -13.52 18.94 27.44
CA GLN A 572 -14.06 20.20 27.94
C GLN A 572 -13.52 21.43 27.21
N ASP A 573 -12.32 21.36 26.63
CA ASP A 573 -11.70 22.49 25.93
C ASP A 573 -12.08 22.53 24.45
N MET A 574 -12.67 21.43 23.93
CA MET A 574 -13.08 21.34 22.53
C MET A 574 -14.27 22.27 22.27
N PRO A 575 -14.34 22.88 21.07
CA PRO A 575 -15.56 23.55 20.62
C PRO A 575 -16.76 22.62 20.72
N TYR A 576 -17.88 23.15 21.17
CA TYR A 576 -19.09 22.37 21.34
C TYR A 576 -20.30 23.02 20.67
N LEU A 577 -21.22 22.15 20.27
CA LEU A 577 -22.48 22.48 19.61
C LEU A 577 -23.50 23.08 20.59
N GLN A 578 -24.58 23.65 20.07
CA GLN A 578 -25.67 24.21 20.90
C GLN A 578 -26.41 23.15 21.76
N ASP A 579 -26.22 21.87 21.47
CA ASP A 579 -26.73 20.75 22.29
C ASP A 579 -25.73 20.25 23.35
N GLY A 580 -24.59 20.93 23.52
CA GLY A 580 -23.54 20.60 24.48
C GLY A 580 -22.56 19.52 24.00
N ARG A 581 -22.73 18.94 22.81
CA ARG A 581 -21.80 17.92 22.31
C ARG A 581 -20.50 18.56 21.79
N PRO A 582 -19.32 18.14 22.28
CA PRO A 582 -18.04 18.61 21.75
C PRO A 582 -17.76 17.99 20.38
N VAL A 583 -17.03 18.73 19.54
CA VAL A 583 -16.55 18.23 18.24
C VAL A 583 -15.43 17.23 18.42
N ASP A 584 -15.31 16.28 17.49
CA ASP A 584 -14.31 15.20 17.55
C ASP A 584 -12.99 15.61 16.88
N MET A 585 -13.04 16.38 15.78
CA MET A 585 -11.86 16.92 15.10
C MET A 585 -12.09 18.35 14.62
N VAL A 586 -11.00 19.12 14.50
CA VAL A 586 -11.02 20.47 13.90
C VAL A 586 -10.08 20.52 12.71
N PHE A 587 -10.64 20.82 11.54
CA PHE A 587 -9.92 20.95 10.28
C PHE A 587 -9.77 22.42 9.88
N ASN A 588 -8.69 22.72 9.18
CA ASN A 588 -8.45 24.05 8.66
C ASN A 588 -9.27 24.29 7.37
N PRO A 589 -10.11 25.34 7.32
CA PRO A 589 -10.91 25.65 6.14
C PRO A 589 -10.06 26.09 4.92
N LEU A 590 -8.86 26.65 5.13
CA LEU A 590 -8.01 27.16 4.05
C LEU A 590 -7.52 26.07 3.07
N GLY A 591 -7.53 24.82 3.53
CA GLY A 591 -7.17 23.66 2.71
C GLY A 591 -8.20 23.32 1.63
N VAL A 592 -9.45 23.80 1.73
CA VAL A 592 -10.51 23.42 0.79
C VAL A 592 -10.45 24.22 -0.52
N PRO A 593 -10.40 25.58 -0.51
CA PRO A 593 -10.38 26.36 -1.74
C PRO A 593 -9.11 26.12 -2.56
N SER A 594 -7.95 26.07 -1.90
CA SER A 594 -6.65 25.87 -2.55
C SER A 594 -6.50 24.51 -3.23
N ARG A 595 -7.31 23.52 -2.84
CA ARG A 595 -7.26 22.15 -3.34
C ARG A 595 -8.45 21.77 -4.21
N MET A 596 -9.46 22.65 -4.29
CA MET A 596 -10.67 22.47 -5.08
C MET A 596 -11.33 21.09 -4.84
N ASN A 597 -11.46 20.71 -3.56
CA ASN A 597 -12.10 19.45 -3.15
C ASN A 597 -13.33 19.72 -2.28
N VAL A 598 -14.30 20.42 -2.88
CA VAL A 598 -15.53 20.90 -2.24
C VAL A 598 -16.45 19.74 -1.87
N GLY A 599 -16.35 18.60 -2.55
CA GLY A 599 -17.12 17.39 -2.23
C GLY A 599 -17.04 16.98 -0.75
N GLN A 600 -15.94 17.28 -0.06
CA GLN A 600 -15.80 16.99 1.38
C GLN A 600 -16.80 17.76 2.25
N ILE A 601 -17.18 18.97 1.82
CA ILE A 601 -18.14 19.82 2.54
C ILE A 601 -19.54 19.25 2.35
N PHE A 602 -19.90 18.80 1.14
CA PHE A 602 -21.17 18.12 0.90
C PHE A 602 -21.26 16.81 1.68
N GLU A 603 -20.20 15.99 1.70
CA GLU A 603 -20.13 14.77 2.51
C GLU A 603 -20.31 15.08 4.00
N CYS A 604 -19.61 16.10 4.51
CA CYS A 604 -19.67 16.55 5.89
C CYS A 604 -21.10 16.93 6.31
N SER A 605 -21.72 17.84 5.56
CA SER A 605 -23.06 18.36 5.86
C SER A 605 -24.15 17.29 5.70
N LEU A 606 -24.10 16.48 4.64
CA LEU A 606 -25.05 15.38 4.45
C LEU A 606 -24.90 14.30 5.51
N GLY A 607 -23.65 14.02 5.93
CA GLY A 607 -23.37 13.12 7.03
C GLY A 607 -23.97 13.60 8.36
N LEU A 608 -24.00 14.92 8.60
CA LEU A 608 -24.66 15.48 9.78
C LEU A 608 -26.17 15.22 9.75
N ALA A 609 -26.82 15.57 8.63
CA ALA A 609 -28.26 15.34 8.44
C ALA A 609 -28.61 13.85 8.60
N GLY A 610 -27.86 12.97 7.94
CA GLY A 610 -28.06 11.52 8.04
C GLY A 610 -27.85 10.98 9.45
N GLY A 611 -26.85 11.49 10.17
CA GLY A 611 -26.60 11.10 11.55
C GLY A 611 -27.65 11.59 12.55
N LEU A 612 -28.45 12.61 12.21
CA LEU A 612 -29.55 13.12 13.02
C LEU A 612 -30.88 12.44 12.66
N LEU A 613 -31.10 12.16 11.37
CA LEU A 613 -32.29 11.51 10.84
C LEU A 613 -32.21 9.96 10.88
N ASP A 614 -31.08 9.40 11.30
CA ASP A 614 -30.73 7.98 11.21
C ASP A 614 -30.88 7.41 9.78
N ARG A 615 -30.42 8.17 8.79
CA ARG A 615 -30.50 7.84 7.36
C ARG A 615 -29.11 7.61 6.78
N HIS A 616 -29.02 6.65 5.87
CA HIS A 616 -27.84 6.42 5.04
C HIS A 616 -28.17 6.80 3.59
N TYR A 617 -27.27 7.53 2.94
CA TYR A 617 -27.45 8.04 1.59
C TYR A 617 -26.56 7.31 0.60
N ARG A 618 -27.10 7.03 -0.58
CA ARG A 618 -26.36 6.50 -1.72
C ARG A 618 -26.28 7.58 -2.80
N ILE A 619 -25.10 8.19 -2.95
CA ILE A 619 -24.81 9.24 -3.92
C ILE A 619 -24.12 8.63 -5.13
N ALA A 620 -24.81 8.65 -6.27
CA ALA A 620 -24.21 8.25 -7.52
C ALA A 620 -23.24 9.34 -8.00
N PRO A 621 -21.99 9.00 -8.39
CA PRO A 621 -21.07 9.97 -8.98
C PRO A 621 -21.67 10.68 -10.20
N PHE A 622 -21.34 11.96 -10.37
CA PHE A 622 -21.81 12.85 -11.43
C PHE A 622 -23.34 13.02 -11.45
N ASP A 623 -23.94 13.33 -10.29
CA ASP A 623 -25.37 13.63 -10.15
C ASP A 623 -25.78 14.95 -10.84
N GLU A 624 -24.90 15.94 -10.86
CA GLU A 624 -25.05 17.24 -11.54
C GLU A 624 -25.35 17.10 -13.05
N ARG A 625 -25.15 15.92 -13.64
CA ARG A 625 -25.54 15.64 -15.03
C ARG A 625 -27.04 15.67 -15.26
N TYR A 626 -27.85 15.53 -14.20
CA TYR A 626 -29.31 15.46 -14.29
C TYR A 626 -29.97 16.79 -13.96
N GLU A 627 -29.40 17.55 -13.03
CA GLU A 627 -29.95 18.82 -12.58
C GLU A 627 -28.80 19.72 -12.10
N GLN A 628 -28.88 21.01 -12.42
CA GLN A 628 -27.91 21.99 -11.94
C GLN A 628 -28.06 22.23 -10.43
N GLU A 629 -26.92 22.21 -9.72
CA GLU A 629 -26.80 22.28 -8.27
C GLU A 629 -27.54 21.15 -7.53
N ALA A 630 -27.65 19.97 -8.15
CA ALA A 630 -28.32 18.80 -7.57
C ALA A 630 -27.76 18.44 -6.19
N SER A 631 -26.43 18.41 -6.05
CA SER A 631 -25.77 18.09 -4.79
C SER A 631 -26.17 19.09 -3.69
N ARG A 632 -26.16 20.39 -4.00
CA ARG A 632 -26.52 21.44 -3.04
C ARG A 632 -27.99 21.36 -2.62
N LYS A 633 -28.91 21.17 -3.57
CA LYS A 633 -30.35 21.01 -3.31
C LYS A 633 -30.62 19.83 -2.39
N LEU A 634 -29.98 18.69 -2.65
CA LEU A 634 -30.09 17.50 -1.82
C LEU A 634 -29.60 17.78 -0.39
N VAL A 635 -28.37 18.28 -0.25
CA VAL A 635 -27.77 18.51 1.07
C VAL A 635 -28.58 19.51 1.90
N PHE A 636 -29.00 20.63 1.31
CA PHE A 636 -29.73 21.66 2.03
C PHE A 636 -31.15 21.22 2.39
N SER A 637 -31.82 20.46 1.51
CA SER A 637 -33.15 19.93 1.82
C SER A 637 -33.13 18.91 2.96
N GLU A 638 -32.12 18.03 3.01
CA GLU A 638 -31.98 17.06 4.12
C GLU A 638 -31.58 17.76 5.43
N LEU A 639 -30.73 18.78 5.40
CA LEU A 639 -30.44 19.59 6.61
C LEU A 639 -31.69 20.31 7.12
N TYR A 640 -32.51 20.86 6.22
CA TYR A 640 -33.77 21.49 6.58
C TYR A 640 -34.80 20.49 7.13
N GLN A 641 -34.86 19.27 6.58
CA GLN A 641 -35.67 18.20 7.15
C GLN A 641 -35.17 17.81 8.55
N ALA A 642 -33.85 17.70 8.73
CA ALA A 642 -33.25 17.42 10.04
C ALA A 642 -33.63 18.49 11.06
N SER A 643 -33.52 19.78 10.72
CA SER A 643 -33.87 20.87 11.65
C SER A 643 -35.35 20.87 12.05
N LYS A 644 -36.26 20.40 11.18
CA LYS A 644 -37.69 20.26 11.48
C LYS A 644 -38.03 19.01 12.31
N GLN A 645 -37.43 17.87 11.98
CA GLN A 645 -37.80 16.58 12.57
C GLN A 645 -37.11 16.30 13.90
N THR A 646 -35.98 16.97 14.15
CA THR A 646 -35.18 16.76 15.37
C THR A 646 -35.26 17.98 16.28
N ALA A 647 -34.96 17.79 17.57
CA ALA A 647 -34.88 18.87 18.56
C ALA A 647 -33.64 19.78 18.38
N THR A 648 -33.08 19.87 17.17
CA THR A 648 -31.88 20.63 16.84
C THR A 648 -32.17 21.60 15.68
N PRO A 649 -32.90 22.71 15.93
CA PRO A 649 -33.27 23.67 14.89
C PRO A 649 -32.04 24.38 14.30
N TRP A 650 -30.97 24.46 15.07
CA TRP A 650 -29.70 25.13 14.72
C TRP A 650 -28.90 24.45 13.60
N VAL A 651 -29.28 23.23 13.20
CA VAL A 651 -28.60 22.47 12.13
C VAL A 651 -28.80 23.14 10.76
N PHE A 652 -29.85 23.95 10.62
CA PHE A 652 -30.11 24.70 9.39
C PHE A 652 -30.47 26.15 9.72
N GLU A 653 -29.51 27.04 9.53
CA GLU A 653 -29.71 28.49 9.60
C GLU A 653 -30.01 29.02 8.18
N PRO A 654 -31.17 29.68 7.94
CA PRO A 654 -31.53 30.16 6.60
C PRO A 654 -30.52 31.15 5.99
N GLU A 655 -29.89 31.96 6.83
CA GLU A 655 -28.87 32.94 6.43
C GLU A 655 -27.54 32.25 6.05
N TYR A 656 -27.22 31.13 6.70
CA TYR A 656 -25.99 30.37 6.49
C TYR A 656 -26.24 28.86 6.38
N PRO A 657 -26.82 28.37 5.27
CA PRO A 657 -27.15 26.96 5.13
C PRO A 657 -25.92 26.05 5.26
N GLY A 658 -25.97 25.09 6.20
CA GLY A 658 -24.87 24.17 6.47
C GLY A 658 -23.78 24.70 7.40
N LYS A 659 -23.95 25.90 7.97
CA LYS A 659 -23.15 26.40 9.08
C LYS A 659 -24.01 26.49 10.34
N SER A 660 -23.36 26.34 11.49
CA SER A 660 -24.01 26.49 12.79
C SER A 660 -23.10 27.27 13.73
N ARG A 661 -23.73 28.00 14.66
CA ARG A 661 -23.02 28.60 15.79
C ARG A 661 -22.46 27.54 16.73
N ILE A 662 -21.23 27.75 17.18
CA ILE A 662 -20.53 26.93 18.18
C ILE A 662 -19.96 27.80 19.28
N PHE A 663 -19.63 27.17 20.41
CA PHE A 663 -19.10 27.79 21.60
C PHE A 663 -17.69 27.31 21.89
N ASP A 664 -16.84 28.18 22.43
CA ASP A 664 -15.51 27.80 22.92
C ASP A 664 -15.68 27.01 24.24
N GLY A 665 -15.14 25.79 24.29
CA GLY A 665 -15.17 24.94 25.49
C GLY A 665 -14.52 25.58 26.73
N ARG A 666 -13.60 26.52 26.52
CA ARG A 666 -12.80 27.11 27.60
C ARG A 666 -13.47 28.31 28.26
N THR A 667 -14.16 29.14 27.47
CA THR A 667 -14.83 30.35 27.98
C THR A 667 -16.34 30.21 28.05
N GLY A 668 -16.93 29.34 27.21
CA GLY A 668 -18.36 29.22 27.02
C GLY A 668 -18.96 30.27 26.06
N ASP A 669 -18.14 31.19 25.53
CA ASP A 669 -18.61 32.22 24.61
C ASP A 669 -18.85 31.67 23.20
N PRO A 670 -19.86 32.17 22.47
CA PRO A 670 -20.07 31.81 21.08
C PRO A 670 -18.98 32.42 20.17
N PHE A 671 -18.55 31.67 19.15
CA PHE A 671 -17.71 32.23 18.10
C PHE A 671 -18.49 33.27 17.28
N GLU A 672 -17.78 34.32 16.83
CA GLU A 672 -18.38 35.45 16.10
C GLU A 672 -19.06 35.02 14.79
N GLN A 673 -18.43 34.11 14.04
CA GLN A 673 -18.95 33.60 12.77
C GLN A 673 -19.43 32.16 12.90
N PRO A 674 -20.54 31.77 12.23
CA PRO A 674 -20.98 30.40 12.20
C PRO A 674 -20.01 29.54 11.39
N VAL A 675 -19.83 28.28 11.83
CA VAL A 675 -18.81 27.37 11.32
C VAL A 675 -19.47 26.19 10.61
N ILE A 676 -18.82 25.68 9.56
CA ILE A 676 -19.26 24.43 8.91
C ILE A 676 -18.95 23.27 9.85
N ILE A 677 -19.99 22.53 10.21
CA ILE A 677 -19.89 21.36 11.08
C ILE A 677 -20.63 20.22 10.42
N GLY A 678 -20.08 19.02 10.56
CA GLY A 678 -20.82 17.84 10.17
C GLY A 678 -20.07 16.54 10.42
N LYS A 679 -20.54 15.46 9.79
CA LYS A 679 -20.05 14.10 10.05
C LYS A 679 -19.44 13.46 8.79
N PRO A 680 -18.25 13.89 8.34
CA PRO A 680 -17.55 13.25 7.23
C PRO A 680 -17.03 11.86 7.63
N TYR A 681 -16.74 11.02 6.62
CA TYR A 681 -16.15 9.70 6.83
C TYR A 681 -14.61 9.77 6.81
N ILE A 682 -13.98 9.71 7.99
CA ILE A 682 -12.53 9.89 8.17
C ILE A 682 -11.84 8.55 8.44
N LEU A 683 -10.73 8.34 7.75
CA LEU A 683 -9.90 7.14 7.72
C LEU A 683 -8.65 7.32 8.61
N LYS A 684 -8.24 6.25 9.32
CA LYS A 684 -6.90 6.16 9.93
C LYS A 684 -5.96 5.45 8.95
N LEU A 685 -4.85 6.09 8.58
CA LEU A 685 -3.89 5.53 7.62
C LEU A 685 -2.82 4.66 8.32
N ILE A 686 -2.21 3.74 7.56
CA ILE A 686 -1.13 2.86 8.02
C ILE A 686 0.16 3.62 8.39
N HIS A 687 0.22 4.90 8.04
CA HIS A 687 1.33 5.81 8.33
C HIS A 687 1.29 6.27 9.80
N GLN A 688 1.58 5.35 10.71
CA GLN A 688 1.62 5.60 12.16
C GLN A 688 3.00 6.08 12.61
N VAL A 689 3.03 6.93 13.64
CA VAL A 689 4.29 7.52 14.12
C VAL A 689 5.18 6.49 14.85
N ASP A 690 4.59 5.44 15.45
CA ASP A 690 5.32 4.32 16.07
C ASP A 690 6.27 3.61 15.11
N ASP A 691 5.93 3.57 13.83
CA ASP A 691 6.77 2.93 12.81
C ASP A 691 7.79 3.91 12.19
N LYS A 692 7.69 5.20 12.54
CA LYS A 692 8.44 6.30 11.91
C LYS A 692 9.53 6.91 12.78
N ILE A 693 9.30 7.03 14.09
CA ILE A 693 10.31 7.54 14.99
C ILE A 693 11.48 6.56 15.04
N HIS A 694 12.68 7.10 14.84
CA HIS A 694 13.92 6.34 14.92
C HIS A 694 15.01 7.28 15.41
N GLY A 695 15.65 6.90 16.51
CA GLY A 695 16.84 7.56 17.04
C GLY A 695 18.01 6.59 17.05
N ARG A 696 19.20 7.10 16.76
CA ARG A 696 20.46 6.35 16.83
C ARG A 696 21.50 7.20 17.53
N SER A 697 22.13 6.65 18.56
CA SER A 697 23.38 7.17 19.12
C SER A 697 24.57 6.49 18.43
N SER A 698 24.80 5.21 18.73
CA SER A 698 25.78 4.33 18.08
C SER A 698 25.09 3.09 17.52
N GLY A 699 25.78 2.31 16.69
CA GLY A 699 25.19 1.11 16.10
C GLY A 699 26.15 0.41 15.16
N HIS A 700 25.61 -0.47 14.33
CA HIS A 700 26.42 -1.22 13.37
C HIS A 700 26.87 -0.34 12.19
N TYR A 701 28.01 -0.71 11.62
CA TYR A 701 28.66 -0.04 10.50
C TYR A 701 28.83 -1.00 9.32
N ALA A 702 28.91 -0.45 8.11
CA ALA A 702 29.22 -1.22 6.91
C ALA A 702 30.66 -1.73 6.97
N LEU A 703 30.89 -2.97 6.55
CA LEU A 703 32.22 -3.59 6.59
C LEU A 703 33.25 -2.85 5.72
N VAL A 704 32.83 -2.41 4.54
CA VAL A 704 33.73 -1.80 3.54
C VAL A 704 33.93 -0.31 3.83
N THR A 705 32.85 0.48 3.84
CA THR A 705 32.93 1.94 3.96
C THR A 705 33.06 2.43 5.40
N GLN A 706 32.86 1.57 6.41
CA GLN A 706 32.86 1.93 7.83
C GLN A 706 31.83 2.99 8.24
N GLN A 707 30.90 3.32 7.34
CA GLN A 707 29.79 4.25 7.57
C GLN A 707 28.63 3.55 8.31
N PRO A 708 27.81 4.31 9.06
CA PRO A 708 26.58 3.82 9.64
C PRO A 708 25.72 3.03 8.63
N LEU A 709 25.22 1.86 9.02
CA LEU A 709 24.30 1.11 8.15
C LEU A 709 23.07 1.96 7.79
N ARG A 710 22.44 1.66 6.66
CA ARG A 710 21.18 2.29 6.24
C ARG A 710 19.97 1.52 6.78
N GLY A 711 18.94 2.26 7.17
CA GLY A 711 17.59 1.75 7.42
C GLY A 711 17.28 1.43 8.88
N ARG A 712 16.05 1.76 9.30
CA ARG A 712 15.57 1.66 10.69
C ARG A 712 15.66 0.24 11.26
N ALA A 713 15.32 -0.77 10.46
CA ALA A 713 15.37 -2.18 10.87
C ALA A 713 16.78 -2.66 11.27
N LYS A 714 17.84 -1.98 10.80
CA LYS A 714 19.24 -2.25 11.14
C LYS A 714 19.82 -1.24 12.13
N GLN A 715 18.98 -0.45 12.79
CA GLN A 715 19.38 0.70 13.61
C GLN A 715 20.33 1.64 12.84
N GLY A 716 19.98 1.91 11.58
CA GLY A 716 20.81 2.68 10.66
C GLY A 716 20.90 4.17 11.00
N GLY A 717 21.92 4.85 10.47
CA GLY A 717 22.06 6.30 10.54
C GLY A 717 21.18 7.02 9.52
N GLN A 718 20.94 8.31 9.76
CA GLN A 718 20.34 9.21 8.77
C GLN A 718 21.39 9.58 7.73
N ARG A 719 21.00 9.64 6.46
CA ARG A 719 21.91 10.08 5.39
C ARG A 719 22.00 11.61 5.43
N VAL A 720 23.21 12.12 5.58
CA VAL A 720 23.57 13.51 5.22
C VAL A 720 24.04 13.45 3.77
N GLY A 721 23.22 13.96 2.86
CA GLY A 721 23.50 13.99 1.44
C GLY A 721 24.26 15.25 1.03
N GLU A 722 24.55 15.34 -0.26
CA GLU A 722 25.23 16.49 -0.87
C GLU A 722 24.46 17.80 -0.63
N MET A 723 23.13 17.78 -0.74
CA MET A 723 22.30 18.97 -0.49
C MET A 723 22.37 19.43 0.97
N GLU A 724 22.41 18.51 1.94
CA GLU A 724 22.59 18.85 3.35
C GLU A 724 24.00 19.37 3.64
N VAL A 725 25.02 18.85 2.94
CA VAL A 725 26.40 19.37 3.02
C VAL A 725 26.46 20.80 2.50
N TRP A 726 25.90 21.09 1.32
CA TRP A 726 25.84 22.45 0.78
C TRP A 726 25.10 23.43 1.70
N ALA A 727 24.06 22.97 2.40
CA ALA A 727 23.38 23.78 3.39
C ALA A 727 24.34 24.18 4.53
N LEU A 728 25.12 23.23 5.07
CA LEU A 728 26.11 23.51 6.13
C LEU A 728 27.24 24.43 5.63
N GLU A 729 27.71 24.22 4.40
CA GLU A 729 28.70 25.10 3.76
C GLU A 729 28.17 26.53 3.58
N GLY A 730 26.93 26.68 3.13
CA GLY A 730 26.29 27.98 2.95
C GLY A 730 26.12 28.77 4.25
N PHE A 731 25.95 28.09 5.39
CA PHE A 731 25.96 28.71 6.72
C PHE A 731 27.37 28.96 7.27
N GLY A 732 28.42 28.46 6.63
CA GLY A 732 29.80 28.59 7.11
C GLY A 732 30.11 27.75 8.35
N VAL A 733 29.32 26.71 8.67
CA VAL A 733 29.49 25.89 9.87
C VAL A 733 30.50 24.75 9.65
N ALA A 734 31.76 25.12 9.48
CA ALA A 734 32.85 24.20 9.14
C ALA A 734 33.03 23.05 10.15
N TYR A 735 32.98 23.34 11.46
CA TYR A 735 33.13 22.31 12.50
C TYR A 735 31.99 21.29 12.46
N ILE A 736 30.72 21.74 12.37
CA ILE A 736 29.56 20.84 12.29
C ILE A 736 29.67 19.92 11.07
N LEU A 737 30.07 20.48 9.93
CA LEU A 737 30.30 19.71 8.71
C LEU A 737 31.41 18.68 8.91
N GLN A 738 32.53 19.08 9.51
CA GLN A 738 33.63 18.16 9.84
C GLN A 738 33.14 17.02 10.75
N GLU A 739 32.31 17.29 11.77
CA GLU A 739 31.77 16.24 12.65
C GLU A 739 30.95 15.21 11.86
N MET A 740 30.08 15.70 10.96
CA MET A 740 29.18 14.86 10.17
C MET A 740 29.95 13.97 9.19
N LEU A 741 31.03 14.49 8.61
CA LEU A 741 31.86 13.77 7.65
C LEU A 741 32.88 12.83 8.30
N THR A 742 33.23 13.04 9.58
CA THR A 742 34.29 12.27 10.26
C THR A 742 33.73 11.36 11.36
N TYR A 743 33.77 11.77 12.62
CA TYR A 743 33.51 10.88 13.76
C TYR A 743 32.06 10.46 13.94
N LYS A 744 31.08 11.19 13.39
CA LYS A 744 29.68 10.72 13.31
C LYS A 744 29.46 9.70 12.19
N SER A 745 30.44 9.52 11.30
CA SER A 745 30.40 8.65 10.14
C SER A 745 31.45 7.53 10.21
N ASP A 746 32.57 7.66 9.51
CA ASP A 746 33.51 6.60 9.17
C ASP A 746 34.92 6.77 9.75
N HIS A 747 35.20 7.87 10.47
CA HIS A 747 36.48 8.03 11.13
C HIS A 747 36.58 7.17 12.40
N ILE A 748 37.15 5.98 12.29
CA ILE A 748 37.12 4.93 13.34
C ILE A 748 37.70 5.41 14.68
N ARG A 749 38.91 6.01 14.66
CA ARG A 749 39.64 6.41 15.88
C ARG A 749 38.89 7.49 16.65
N ALA A 750 38.68 8.64 16.02
CA ALA A 750 37.91 9.74 16.59
C ALA A 750 36.52 9.30 17.10
N ARG A 751 35.82 8.41 16.39
CA ARG A 751 34.53 7.86 16.84
C ARG A 751 34.63 7.09 18.17
N GLN A 752 35.69 6.32 18.38
CA GLN A 752 35.91 5.59 19.63
C GLN A 752 36.24 6.55 20.77
N GLU A 753 37.07 7.56 20.49
CA GLU A 753 37.46 8.59 21.45
C GLU A 753 36.25 9.43 21.89
N VAL A 754 35.39 9.84 20.96
CA VAL A 754 34.18 10.64 21.24
C VAL A 754 33.31 9.99 22.31
N LEU A 755 33.14 8.67 22.28
CA LEU A 755 32.33 7.99 23.29
C LEU A 755 32.97 8.07 24.69
N GLY A 756 34.29 7.86 24.77
CA GLY A 756 35.03 7.99 26.03
C GLY A 756 35.05 9.42 26.56
N THR A 757 35.35 10.39 25.70
CA THR A 757 35.41 11.82 26.08
C THR A 757 34.05 12.37 26.48
N THR A 758 32.97 11.95 25.81
CA THR A 758 31.60 12.36 26.17
C THR A 758 31.21 11.84 27.56
N ILE A 759 31.60 10.60 27.90
CA ILE A 759 31.33 10.02 29.24
C ILE A 759 32.14 10.75 30.33
N ILE A 760 33.39 11.12 30.03
CA ILE A 760 34.27 11.84 30.95
C ILE A 760 33.89 13.33 31.06
N GLY A 761 33.10 13.86 30.12
CA GLY A 761 32.76 15.28 30.03
C GLY A 761 33.89 16.15 29.48
N GLY A 762 34.83 15.56 28.75
CA GLY A 762 35.97 16.25 28.14
C GLY A 762 35.64 16.85 26.77
N ALA A 763 36.53 17.72 26.27
CA ALA A 763 36.44 18.25 24.92
C ALA A 763 36.70 17.15 23.87
N ILE A 764 35.91 17.14 22.78
CA ILE A 764 36.09 16.19 21.69
C ILE A 764 37.35 16.59 20.89
N PRO A 765 38.32 15.68 20.69
CA PRO A 765 39.52 15.99 19.93
C PRO A 765 39.20 16.18 18.44
N ASN A 766 39.96 17.05 17.79
CA ASN A 766 39.87 17.21 16.33
C ASN A 766 40.45 15.96 15.64
N PRO A 767 39.81 15.47 14.56
CA PRO A 767 40.32 14.32 13.83
C PRO A 767 41.59 14.72 13.06
N GLU A 768 42.71 14.05 13.37
CA GLU A 768 44.00 14.27 12.69
C GLU A 768 44.13 13.47 11.39
N ASP A 769 43.48 12.30 11.31
CA ASP A 769 43.59 11.36 10.19
C ASP A 769 42.47 11.57 9.15
N ALA A 770 42.71 11.07 7.93
CA ALA A 770 41.70 11.06 6.88
C ALA A 770 40.58 10.04 7.17
N PRO A 771 39.32 10.32 6.79
CA PRO A 771 38.21 9.39 6.93
C PRO A 771 38.43 8.10 6.12
N GLU A 772 37.85 6.99 6.57
CA GLU A 772 38.06 5.69 5.94
C GLU A 772 37.52 5.61 4.51
N SER A 773 36.47 6.35 4.17
CA SER A 773 36.00 6.47 2.78
C SER A 773 37.05 7.06 1.84
N PHE A 774 37.82 8.04 2.29
CA PHE A 774 38.92 8.61 1.49
C PHE A 774 40.06 7.59 1.34
N ARG A 775 40.41 6.87 2.41
CA ARG A 775 41.43 5.81 2.36
C ARG A 775 41.01 4.67 1.43
N LEU A 776 39.73 4.31 1.44
CA LEU A 776 39.15 3.33 0.52
C LEU A 776 39.28 3.81 -0.93
N LEU A 777 38.91 5.05 -1.23
CA LEU A 777 39.07 5.65 -2.56
C LEU A 777 40.52 5.57 -3.04
N VAL A 778 41.49 5.95 -2.19
CA VAL A 778 42.92 5.87 -2.54
C VAL A 778 43.33 4.43 -2.87
N ARG A 779 42.83 3.43 -2.13
CA ARG A 779 43.11 2.01 -2.41
C ARG A 779 42.44 1.52 -3.70
N GLU A 780 41.21 1.95 -3.97
CA GLU A 780 40.51 1.63 -5.22
C GLU A 780 41.22 2.24 -6.44
N LEU A 781 41.68 3.49 -6.34
CA LEU A 781 42.50 4.12 -7.39
C LEU A 781 43.82 3.37 -7.61
N ARG A 782 44.51 2.99 -6.52
CA ARG A 782 45.74 2.16 -6.62
C ARG A 782 45.48 0.80 -7.27
N SER A 783 44.30 0.20 -7.07
CA SER A 783 43.93 -1.06 -7.73
C SER A 783 43.76 -0.91 -9.25
N LEU A 784 43.52 0.32 -9.73
CA LEU A 784 43.49 0.70 -11.13
C LEU A 784 44.86 1.18 -11.64
N ALA A 785 45.94 0.94 -10.89
CA ALA A 785 47.29 1.44 -11.15
C ALA A 785 47.43 2.97 -11.18
N LEU A 786 46.53 3.68 -10.49
CA LEU A 786 46.62 5.12 -10.26
C LEU A 786 47.19 5.40 -8.87
N GLU A 787 48.36 6.04 -8.80
CA GLU A 787 48.99 6.41 -7.54
C GLU A 787 48.59 7.82 -7.11
N LEU A 788 47.88 7.94 -5.98
CA LEU A 788 47.52 9.21 -5.37
C LEU A 788 48.46 9.49 -4.19
N ASN A 789 49.25 10.56 -4.32
CA ASN A 789 50.22 11.02 -3.33
C ASN A 789 49.80 12.38 -2.76
N HIS A 790 50.11 12.61 -1.48
CA HIS A 790 49.89 13.89 -0.81
C HIS A 790 51.24 14.51 -0.46
N PHE A 791 51.32 15.84 -0.48
CA PHE A 791 52.55 16.58 -0.20
C PHE A 791 52.33 17.58 0.91
N PHE A 792 53.27 17.66 1.86
CA PHE A 792 53.26 18.72 2.86
C PHE A 792 53.95 19.96 2.29
N VAL A 793 53.23 21.07 2.28
CA VAL A 793 53.76 22.39 1.90
C VAL A 793 54.00 23.18 3.17
N SER A 794 55.24 23.64 3.37
CA SER A 794 55.59 24.52 4.49
C SER A 794 54.92 25.88 4.30
N GLU A 795 54.06 26.32 5.23
CA GLU A 795 53.40 27.64 5.18
C GLU A 795 54.40 28.81 5.11
N LYS A 796 55.58 28.67 5.73
CA LYS A 796 56.58 29.75 5.80
C LYS A 796 57.46 29.87 4.55
N THR A 797 57.66 28.78 3.81
CA THR A 797 58.66 28.73 2.72
C THR A 797 58.09 28.23 1.40
N PHE A 798 56.83 27.80 1.37
CA PHE A 798 56.14 27.15 0.24
C PHE A 798 56.93 26.00 -0.42
N LYS A 799 57.96 25.47 0.25
CA LYS A 799 58.75 24.34 -0.23
C LYS A 799 57.98 23.05 0.00
N ILE A 800 57.84 22.27 -1.07
CA ILE A 800 57.28 20.92 -1.05
C ILE A 800 58.29 19.99 -0.39
N LYS A 801 57.94 19.43 0.77
CA LYS A 801 58.69 18.30 1.34
C LYS A 801 58.06 17.01 0.85
N ARG A 802 58.71 16.34 -0.11
CA ARG A 802 58.39 14.95 -0.43
C ARG A 802 58.86 14.10 0.75
N LYS A 803 57.94 13.45 1.47
CA LYS A 803 58.29 12.23 2.18
C LYS A 803 58.29 11.14 1.12
N GLU A 804 59.47 10.66 0.75
CA GLU A 804 59.57 9.32 0.18
C GLU A 804 59.05 8.35 1.25
N ALA A 805 58.07 7.53 0.86
CA ALA A 805 57.34 6.63 1.75
C ALA A 805 58.14 5.36 2.04
#